data_AF-A0A7X7U3C1-F1
#
_entry.id   AF-A0A7X7U3C1-F1
#
_cell.length_a   1.000
_cell.length_b   1.000
_cell.length_c   1.000
_cell.angle_alpha   90.00
_cell.angle_beta   90.00
_cell.angle_gamma   90.00
#
_symmetry.space_group_name_H-M   'P 1'
#
loop_
_entity.id
_entity.type
_entity.pdbx_description
1 polymer ?
#
loop_
_entity_poly.entity_id
_entity_poly.type
_entity_poly.pdbx_seq_one_letter_code
_entity_poly.pdbx_strand_id
1 'polypeptide(L)'
;MAIPASGTTLKVPSEYPSIQMGIEAASDGDVVLVAPGVYYETINFGGRKITVTSTDPNDRGIVGYTIINADGDGSAVTFENGETSASVLTGFTITGGFGTLNNSIEGGGNVFWGGGIYCSGASPTITKNVIAGNRGPVLLGNTDADTRIGYGGGIACINSSATITHNVIRNNVGFVAGGLIIYIGQGVISNNLIYDNSAYLGGGVIQIGGSLINNTIVANNCNQGPGDGIAGNAYIIFEPQLGNTTIVNNIICNAPNGGGLLMIGDWQGAVISCNDIWNNSPANYVFRDEQTGQVSVDPSYDLTGRNGNISVDPKFLGALFTKDYHLVFESPCVNAGNAAYAQMAGAKDIDGQGRVYAARIDIGADEYVGYVKPVSSAGYDRHVLEPSQAVTLDGGQSFFYDPCGVRIYRWSQVSGPAAVLENADAEKATFVPTEFGQYVFQLVVGDDRYESEPDQVLILVAVNRPPVANAGSDKVCAASSQTSLDGQDSRDPDVIDRLTYQWRQVEGEPVDLQNADTATPSFVAGASGEYVFELVVSDGYAQSEPSRVRCIAVPVTTGAEPFNVAPGSGYGPYMPDVSGMKIAYVLQTTQGDLQIVYKDMTTGKLETLASGAYYLYPKVDGDLVVWAGGISYNEMSSPVCSNVFVRGSGGVPLALRSRTSTASYNHPAVSGRKVVWVQHLGLDKAVAEKWYNTPYDICGADVSNLDSPVYFTVAANAGRRDPVAISSPFAETDSVVDISGDVVVWEGQGNIYAADISDLGNIKVVTVCDHPARQYDPAVSGRFVVWTDERNDSGDLYGADLSDLQNIREFAVAKGRGSQQQATIDGSLIVYVDSSLLGGGLKFACLTRRYGVLTGEMPSPLPGTMPALDGRNLVWLSSTYGSIQGLSLNLGYSVFDGRVQNARTGLRYDYLQHAVTDANDGDEIIAGAGLYEEKVDFAGKAVTIRSENPSDPAVVAATVLKTSGSTVTFASHEEPGSVLDGLTVTGGNDAIYCFSASPTITRCVVTGSVGAGVRLVGQCSPVVTLCRIIANGAAGIEMSSASEGRTVRQNEATLRNCLIAANGGQGIHGGKPTAVNCTIVENALEGIDAYSPTVISSILYFNRGGGTQIKSGRTTAAYSDIQGGWQGEGNIDADPRFVALGIWAGGVWTPGDYHLQSKGWRWNSGSGSWVSDDVTSPCIDAGDPSAELLAEPTTTPQGGAAVNSRIDMGYYGGTAEASLAPANP
;
A
#
# COMPACT_ATOMS: atom_id res chain seq x y z
N MET A 1 30.01 -38.64 34.20
CA MET A 1 29.38 -38.21 32.93
C MET A 1 27.93 -37.90 33.24
N ALA A 2 27.56 -36.64 33.08
CA ALA A 2 26.19 -36.19 33.28
C ALA A 2 25.33 -36.66 32.09
N ILE A 3 24.13 -37.14 32.39
CA ILE A 3 23.07 -37.44 31.41
C ILE A 3 22.76 -36.11 30.70
N PRO A 4 22.73 -36.04 29.34
CA PRO A 4 22.31 -34.82 28.68
C PRO A 4 20.86 -34.56 29.06
N ALA A 5 20.59 -33.36 29.59
CA ALA A 5 19.23 -32.92 29.89
C ALA A 5 18.42 -32.93 28.59
N SER A 6 17.25 -33.55 28.60
CA SER A 6 16.28 -33.47 27.50
C SER A 6 15.92 -31.99 27.30
N GLY A 7 16.20 -31.44 26.12
CA GLY A 7 15.75 -30.10 25.75
C GLY A 7 14.23 -30.01 25.76
N THR A 8 13.72 -28.80 25.95
CA THR A 8 12.29 -28.48 25.93
C THR A 8 11.84 -28.28 24.48
N THR A 9 10.57 -28.58 24.18
CA THR A 9 9.95 -28.27 22.89
C THR A 9 9.18 -26.96 23.01
N LEU A 10 9.54 -25.97 22.19
CA LEU A 10 8.92 -24.66 22.10
C LEU A 10 8.03 -24.63 20.84
N LYS A 11 6.73 -24.36 20.99
CA LYS A 11 5.78 -24.48 19.88
C LYS A 11 5.44 -23.14 19.22
N VAL A 12 5.48 -23.10 17.90
CA VAL A 12 5.13 -21.92 17.09
C VAL A 12 3.93 -22.27 16.21
N PRO A 13 2.85 -21.45 16.18
CA PRO A 13 2.69 -20.18 16.87
C PRO A 13 2.10 -20.29 18.29
N SER A 14 1.73 -21.49 18.75
CA SER A 14 0.87 -21.65 19.94
C SER A 14 1.47 -21.17 21.26
N GLU A 15 2.80 -21.20 21.40
CA GLU A 15 3.52 -20.70 22.58
C GLU A 15 4.32 -19.45 22.26
N TYR A 16 4.88 -19.36 21.06
CA TYR A 16 5.64 -18.21 20.56
C TYR A 16 5.06 -17.76 19.22
N PRO A 17 4.64 -16.49 19.07
CA PRO A 17 3.99 -16.01 17.86
C PRO A 17 4.80 -16.13 16.56
N SER A 18 6.13 -16.27 16.64
CA SER A 18 7.03 -16.32 15.49
C SER A 18 8.15 -17.35 15.69
N ILE A 19 8.75 -17.80 14.58
CA ILE A 19 9.85 -18.77 14.62
C ILE A 19 11.08 -18.14 15.30
N GLN A 20 11.38 -16.88 14.99
CA GLN A 20 12.52 -16.17 15.56
C GLN A 20 12.42 -16.06 17.10
N MET A 21 11.24 -15.77 17.64
CA MET A 21 11.06 -15.72 19.10
C MET A 21 11.20 -17.11 19.75
N GLY A 22 10.74 -18.16 19.08
CA GLY A 22 10.99 -19.54 19.50
C GLY A 22 12.48 -19.83 19.60
N ILE A 23 13.28 -19.40 18.60
CA ILE A 23 14.74 -19.52 18.60
C ILE A 23 15.36 -18.72 19.75
N GLU A 24 14.91 -17.49 19.97
CA GLU A 24 15.46 -16.60 21.00
C GLU A 24 15.25 -17.14 22.41
N ALA A 25 14.09 -17.75 22.65
CA ALA A 25 13.74 -18.39 23.92
C ALA A 25 14.41 -19.76 24.13
N ALA A 26 14.85 -20.41 23.06
CA ALA A 26 15.46 -21.73 23.12
C ALA A 26 16.89 -21.72 23.69
N SER A 27 17.21 -22.75 24.47
CA SER A 27 18.53 -23.09 24.98
C SER A 27 19.18 -24.22 24.18
N ASP A 28 20.51 -24.36 24.23
CA ASP A 28 21.23 -25.48 23.58
C ASP A 28 20.58 -26.84 23.92
N GLY A 29 20.18 -27.59 22.89
CA GLY A 29 19.49 -28.88 22.98
C GLY A 29 17.97 -28.83 22.81
N ASP A 30 17.36 -27.65 22.80
CA ASP A 30 15.91 -27.48 22.63
C ASP A 30 15.44 -27.69 21.18
N VAL A 31 14.12 -27.89 21.03
CA VAL A 31 13.43 -28.04 19.75
C VAL A 31 12.41 -26.91 19.57
N VAL A 32 12.53 -26.14 18.49
CA VAL A 32 11.49 -25.19 18.05
C VAL A 32 10.60 -25.93 17.03
N LEU A 33 9.39 -26.29 17.46
CA LEU A 33 8.43 -27.07 16.68
C LEU A 33 7.39 -26.14 16.04
N VAL A 34 7.35 -26.11 14.72
CA VAL A 34 6.55 -25.15 13.92
C VAL A 34 5.38 -25.86 13.25
N ALA A 35 4.17 -25.37 13.51
CA ALA A 35 2.95 -25.88 12.88
C ALA A 35 2.86 -25.45 11.40
N PRO A 36 2.14 -26.20 10.54
CA PRO A 36 1.89 -25.79 9.15
C PRO A 36 1.28 -24.39 9.06
N GLY A 37 1.80 -23.58 8.16
CA GLY A 37 1.47 -22.16 7.99
C GLY A 37 2.53 -21.45 7.14
N VAL A 38 2.23 -20.23 6.70
CA VAL A 38 3.19 -19.35 6.01
C VAL A 38 3.72 -18.34 7.02
N TYR A 39 5.03 -18.35 7.23
CA TYR A 39 5.76 -17.48 8.15
C TYR A 39 6.60 -16.51 7.33
N TYR A 40 6.19 -15.24 7.32
CA TYR A 40 6.91 -14.16 6.66
C TYR A 40 7.99 -13.63 7.61
N GLU A 41 9.15 -14.31 7.61
CA GLU A 41 10.22 -14.07 8.57
C GLU A 41 11.59 -14.31 7.92
N THR A 42 12.60 -13.56 8.39
CA THR A 42 14.01 -13.90 8.24
C THR A 42 14.55 -14.35 9.59
N ILE A 43 14.96 -15.62 9.69
CA ILE A 43 15.31 -16.23 10.98
C ILE A 43 16.83 -16.41 11.13
N ASN A 44 17.35 -16.14 12.32
CA ASN A 44 18.77 -16.29 12.67
C ASN A 44 18.93 -17.20 13.89
N PHE A 45 19.73 -18.25 13.75
CA PHE A 45 19.99 -19.21 14.84
C PHE A 45 20.77 -18.61 16.02
N GLY A 46 21.48 -17.50 15.82
CA GLY A 46 22.15 -16.76 16.89
C GLY A 46 23.19 -17.57 17.67
N GLY A 47 23.84 -18.55 17.03
CA GLY A 47 24.88 -19.39 17.62
C GLY A 47 24.35 -20.59 18.43
N ARG A 48 23.03 -20.79 18.49
CA ARG A 48 22.39 -21.82 19.31
C ARG A 48 22.46 -23.22 18.69
N LYS A 49 22.64 -24.24 19.53
CA LYS A 49 22.65 -25.66 19.15
C LYS A 49 21.28 -26.28 19.35
N ILE A 50 20.32 -25.86 18.52
CA ILE A 50 18.91 -26.23 18.61
C ILE A 50 18.42 -26.90 17.32
N THR A 51 17.29 -27.60 17.40
CA THR A 51 16.58 -28.09 16.22
C THR A 51 15.37 -27.21 15.94
N VAL A 52 15.32 -26.58 14.78
CA VAL A 52 14.12 -25.89 14.28
C VAL A 52 13.47 -26.83 13.26
N THR A 53 12.23 -27.24 13.51
CA THR A 53 11.57 -28.26 12.71
C THR A 53 10.06 -28.05 12.54
N SER A 54 9.51 -28.48 11.41
CA SER A 54 8.05 -28.60 11.26
C SER A 54 7.49 -29.77 12.10
N THR A 55 6.17 -29.86 12.22
CA THR A 55 5.53 -30.91 13.01
C THR A 55 5.84 -32.34 12.52
N ASP A 56 6.12 -32.51 11.23
CA ASP A 56 6.66 -33.76 10.69
C ASP A 56 7.55 -33.46 9.47
N PRO A 57 8.88 -33.50 9.62
CA PRO A 57 9.81 -33.26 8.53
C PRO A 57 9.90 -34.41 7.51
N ASN A 58 9.22 -35.55 7.74
CA ASN A 58 9.17 -36.66 6.78
C ASN A 58 7.91 -36.62 5.90
N ASP A 59 6.86 -35.91 6.32
CA ASP A 59 5.64 -35.74 5.53
C ASP A 59 5.80 -34.58 4.55
N ARG A 60 5.88 -34.90 3.25
CA ARG A 60 6.01 -33.90 2.16
C ARG A 60 4.85 -32.89 2.13
N GLY A 61 3.65 -33.28 2.57
CA GLY A 61 2.53 -32.36 2.72
C GLY A 61 2.80 -31.33 3.81
N ILE A 62 3.21 -31.76 5.00
CA ILE A 62 3.56 -30.87 6.11
C ILE A 62 4.71 -29.94 5.74
N VAL A 63 5.78 -30.46 5.13
CA VAL A 63 6.91 -29.65 4.64
C VAL A 63 6.46 -28.63 3.59
N GLY A 64 5.55 -29.02 2.69
CA GLY A 64 4.98 -28.15 1.66
C GLY A 64 4.10 -27.02 2.21
N TYR A 65 3.45 -27.24 3.36
CA TYR A 65 2.58 -26.27 4.02
C TYR A 65 3.24 -25.52 5.18
N THR A 66 4.45 -25.88 5.59
CA THR A 66 5.22 -25.15 6.62
C THR A 66 6.28 -24.30 5.93
N ILE A 67 5.93 -23.06 5.62
CA ILE A 67 6.67 -22.20 4.69
C ILE A 67 7.36 -21.08 5.48
N ILE A 68 8.68 -20.95 5.32
CA ILE A 68 9.43 -19.75 5.72
C ILE A 68 9.65 -18.92 4.45
N ASN A 69 9.09 -17.72 4.42
CA ASN A 69 9.15 -16.81 3.29
C ASN A 69 9.86 -15.51 3.68
N ALA A 70 10.99 -15.21 3.04
CA ALA A 70 11.74 -13.97 3.27
C ALA A 70 11.17 -12.75 2.53
N ASP A 71 10.24 -12.95 1.59
CA ASP A 71 9.56 -11.88 0.85
C ASP A 71 10.47 -10.80 0.21
N GLY A 72 11.64 -11.22 -0.24
CA GLY A 72 12.65 -10.38 -0.87
C GLY A 72 13.59 -9.68 0.11
N ASP A 73 13.36 -9.82 1.42
CA ASP A 73 14.23 -9.26 2.46
C ASP A 73 15.30 -10.28 2.86
N GLY A 74 16.53 -10.05 2.43
CA GLY A 74 17.68 -10.85 2.87
C GLY A 74 17.56 -12.36 2.59
N SER A 75 18.24 -13.16 3.42
CA SER A 75 18.14 -14.62 3.43
C SER A 75 17.03 -15.06 4.37
N ALA A 76 16.21 -16.04 3.99
CA ALA A 76 15.15 -16.58 4.86
C ALA A 76 15.70 -17.23 6.13
N VAL A 77 16.87 -17.87 6.05
CA VAL A 77 17.54 -18.46 7.22
C VAL A 77 19.02 -18.10 7.23
N THR A 78 19.53 -17.66 8.38
CA THR A 78 20.95 -17.32 8.58
C THR A 78 21.62 -18.11 9.72
N PHE A 79 22.88 -18.49 9.47
CA PHE A 79 23.80 -19.11 10.42
C PHE A 79 25.14 -18.40 10.35
N GLU A 80 25.43 -17.50 11.29
CA GLU A 80 26.60 -16.62 11.20
C GLU A 80 27.33 -16.39 12.53
N ASN A 81 26.95 -17.13 13.57
CA ASN A 81 27.41 -16.93 14.94
C ASN A 81 28.13 -18.17 15.50
N GLY A 82 28.72 -18.99 14.62
CA GLY A 82 29.51 -20.17 14.99
C GLY A 82 28.66 -21.42 15.27
N GLU A 83 27.48 -21.51 14.67
CA GLU A 83 26.61 -22.67 14.74
C GLU A 83 27.33 -23.95 14.27
N THR A 84 26.98 -25.07 14.89
CA THR A 84 27.63 -26.37 14.65
C THR A 84 26.64 -27.33 14.01
N SER A 85 27.04 -28.58 13.74
CA SER A 85 26.12 -29.60 13.21
C SER A 85 24.98 -29.97 14.18
N ALA A 86 25.03 -29.50 15.43
CA ALA A 86 23.92 -29.60 16.38
C ALA A 86 22.83 -28.52 16.16
N SER A 87 23.09 -27.53 15.31
CA SER A 87 22.11 -26.53 14.86
C SER A 87 21.44 -27.07 13.60
N VAL A 88 20.21 -27.55 13.75
CA VAL A 88 19.50 -28.34 12.73
C VAL A 88 18.29 -27.56 12.21
N LEU A 89 18.18 -27.42 10.90
CA LEU A 89 16.99 -26.89 10.21
C LEU A 89 16.34 -28.00 9.40
N THR A 90 15.10 -28.35 9.71
CA THR A 90 14.45 -29.48 9.03
C THR A 90 12.94 -29.44 8.88
N GLY A 91 12.45 -29.73 7.67
CA GLY A 91 11.02 -29.88 7.40
C GLY A 91 10.31 -28.63 6.90
N PHE A 92 11.01 -27.67 6.29
CA PHE A 92 10.41 -26.43 5.80
C PHE A 92 10.44 -26.29 4.29
N THR A 93 9.46 -25.58 3.75
CA THR A 93 9.60 -24.93 2.44
C THR A 93 10.20 -23.53 2.65
N ILE A 94 11.35 -23.25 2.06
CA ILE A 94 12.11 -22.01 2.23
C ILE A 94 12.11 -21.24 0.90
N THR A 95 11.51 -20.06 0.90
CA THR A 95 11.23 -19.32 -0.34
C THR A 95 11.36 -17.79 -0.17
N GLY A 96 11.28 -17.09 -1.29
CA GLY A 96 11.23 -15.63 -1.35
C GLY A 96 12.51 -14.90 -1.00
N GLY A 97 13.62 -15.55 -0.68
CA GLY A 97 14.82 -14.85 -0.25
C GLY A 97 15.65 -14.23 -1.37
N PHE A 98 16.29 -13.08 -1.06
CA PHE A 98 17.13 -12.26 -1.96
C PHE A 98 18.63 -12.37 -1.63
N GLY A 99 18.97 -12.85 -0.43
CA GLY A 99 20.34 -13.09 0.03
C GLY A 99 20.87 -11.99 0.94
N THR A 100 21.86 -12.34 1.76
CA THR A 100 22.45 -11.46 2.78
C THR A 100 23.70 -10.78 2.23
N LEU A 101 23.75 -9.44 2.29
CA LEU A 101 24.93 -8.67 1.87
C LEU A 101 26.09 -8.92 2.83
N ASN A 102 27.22 -9.43 2.33
CA ASN A 102 28.44 -9.56 3.13
C ASN A 102 29.67 -9.03 2.39
N ASN A 103 30.10 -7.84 2.82
CA ASN A 103 31.22 -7.10 2.25
C ASN A 103 32.59 -7.49 2.85
N SER A 104 32.61 -8.39 3.83
CA SER A 104 33.86 -8.78 4.52
C SER A 104 34.66 -9.85 3.77
N ILE A 105 34.08 -10.44 2.74
CA ILE A 105 34.69 -11.49 1.91
C ILE A 105 35.44 -10.85 0.73
N GLU A 106 36.56 -11.46 0.32
CA GLU A 106 37.39 -10.96 -0.77
C GLU A 106 36.58 -10.83 -2.08
N GLY A 107 36.61 -9.64 -2.69
CA GLY A 107 35.75 -9.29 -3.84
C GLY A 107 34.34 -8.78 -3.47
N GLY A 108 34.04 -8.62 -2.17
CA GLY A 108 32.70 -8.38 -1.61
C GLY A 108 32.11 -6.97 -1.75
N GLY A 109 32.47 -6.16 -2.75
CA GLY A 109 31.67 -4.97 -3.03
C GLY A 109 30.30 -5.39 -3.59
N ASN A 110 29.21 -5.22 -2.84
CA ASN A 110 27.82 -5.48 -3.29
C ASN A 110 27.46 -6.95 -3.65
N VAL A 111 28.01 -7.91 -2.90
CA VAL A 111 27.72 -9.35 -3.10
C VAL A 111 26.73 -9.84 -2.04
N PHE A 112 25.59 -10.37 -2.49
CA PHE A 112 24.54 -10.96 -1.67
C PHE A 112 24.71 -12.47 -1.64
N TRP A 113 24.61 -13.10 -0.48
CA TRP A 113 24.90 -14.52 -0.29
C TRP A 113 23.69 -15.27 0.23
N GLY A 114 23.41 -16.44 -0.34
CA GLY A 114 22.46 -17.41 0.19
C GLY A 114 21.03 -16.91 0.10
N GLY A 115 20.43 -16.87 -1.09
CA GLY A 115 19.08 -16.35 -1.29
C GLY A 115 18.08 -16.96 -0.32
N GLY A 116 17.94 -18.29 -0.29
CA GLY A 116 17.16 -18.97 0.75
C GLY A 116 17.88 -19.07 2.09
N ILE A 117 19.09 -19.65 2.11
CA ILE A 117 19.84 -19.93 3.33
C ILE A 117 21.28 -19.41 3.22
N TYR A 118 21.73 -18.68 4.23
CA TYR A 118 23.08 -18.14 4.32
C TYR A 118 23.83 -18.67 5.55
N CYS A 119 25.05 -19.20 5.33
CA CYS A 119 25.94 -19.68 6.37
C CYS A 119 27.32 -19.03 6.27
N SER A 120 27.84 -18.47 7.38
CA SER A 120 29.13 -17.79 7.44
C SER A 120 29.91 -18.19 8.68
N GLY A 121 31.05 -18.87 8.51
CA GLY A 121 31.84 -19.37 9.64
C GLY A 121 31.11 -20.38 10.54
N ALA A 122 29.98 -20.91 10.06
CA ALA A 122 29.10 -21.82 10.76
C ALA A 122 28.97 -23.13 9.98
N SER A 123 28.73 -24.25 10.64
CA SER A 123 28.63 -25.59 10.02
C SER A 123 27.35 -26.33 10.44
N PRO A 124 26.15 -25.80 10.11
CA PRO A 124 24.86 -26.38 10.51
C PRO A 124 24.52 -27.68 9.76
N THR A 125 23.45 -28.34 10.20
CA THR A 125 22.79 -29.42 9.47
C THR A 125 21.49 -28.91 8.85
N ILE A 126 21.42 -28.89 7.52
CA ILE A 126 20.26 -28.47 6.73
C ILE A 126 19.67 -29.72 6.07
N THR A 127 18.47 -30.14 6.48
CA THR A 127 17.93 -31.42 6.01
C THR A 127 16.41 -31.49 5.86
N LYS A 128 15.92 -32.23 4.87
CA LYS A 128 14.47 -32.43 4.62
C LYS A 128 13.69 -31.14 4.38
N ASN A 129 14.34 -30.17 3.73
CA ASN A 129 13.69 -28.91 3.36
C ASN A 129 13.43 -28.87 1.84
N VAL A 130 12.45 -28.07 1.44
CA VAL A 130 12.22 -27.66 0.06
C VAL A 130 12.72 -26.22 -0.09
N ILE A 131 13.93 -26.01 -0.61
CA ILE A 131 14.48 -24.68 -0.89
C ILE A 131 14.13 -24.31 -2.32
N ALA A 132 13.15 -23.42 -2.49
CA ALA A 132 12.63 -23.14 -3.81
C ALA A 132 12.21 -21.68 -4.04
N GLY A 133 12.39 -21.20 -5.27
CA GLY A 133 11.91 -19.88 -5.68
C GLY A 133 12.67 -18.70 -5.05
N ASN A 134 13.87 -18.92 -4.52
CA ASN A 134 14.72 -17.87 -3.99
C ASN A 134 15.52 -17.22 -5.12
N ARG A 135 15.68 -15.89 -5.08
CA ARG A 135 16.26 -15.12 -6.19
C ARG A 135 17.24 -14.07 -5.70
N GLY A 136 18.52 -14.41 -5.76
CA GLY A 136 19.60 -13.45 -5.57
C GLY A 136 19.67 -12.41 -6.71
N PRO A 137 20.24 -11.23 -6.46
CA PRO A 137 20.38 -10.20 -7.48
C PRO A 137 21.29 -10.64 -8.64
N VAL A 138 21.00 -10.17 -9.84
CA VAL A 138 21.78 -10.43 -11.08
C VAL A 138 22.04 -9.13 -11.85
N LEU A 139 22.12 -8.00 -11.15
CA LEU A 139 22.20 -6.67 -11.74
C LEU A 139 23.66 -6.28 -12.00
N LEU A 140 24.03 -6.13 -13.27
CA LEU A 140 25.31 -5.57 -13.68
C LEU A 140 25.12 -4.07 -14.00
N GLY A 141 25.69 -3.21 -13.15
CA GLY A 141 25.59 -1.75 -13.31
C GLY A 141 26.69 -1.16 -14.19
N ASN A 142 26.59 0.13 -14.50
CA ASN A 142 27.64 0.85 -15.26
C ASN A 142 28.87 1.17 -14.39
N THR A 143 28.72 1.11 -13.06
CA THR A 143 29.79 1.29 -12.07
C THR A 143 29.78 0.14 -11.06
N ASP A 144 30.89 -0.05 -10.33
CA ASP A 144 30.99 -1.07 -9.27
C ASP A 144 29.96 -0.85 -8.13
N ALA A 145 29.56 0.40 -7.89
CA ALA A 145 28.56 0.76 -6.89
C ALA A 145 27.12 0.38 -7.32
N ASP A 146 26.85 0.31 -8.63
CA ASP A 146 25.54 -0.02 -9.20
C ASP A 146 25.36 -1.54 -9.40
N THR A 147 26.45 -2.30 -9.35
CA THR A 147 26.43 -3.76 -9.55
C THR A 147 25.98 -4.45 -8.27
N ARG A 148 24.99 -5.34 -8.37
CA ARG A 148 24.51 -6.20 -7.27
C ARG A 148 24.41 -7.63 -7.78
N ILE A 149 25.17 -8.54 -7.15
CA ILE A 149 25.26 -9.93 -7.60
C ILE A 149 25.03 -10.90 -6.44
N GLY A 150 24.26 -11.95 -6.71
CA GLY A 150 23.84 -12.97 -5.75
C GLY A 150 24.65 -14.26 -5.91
N TYR A 151 25.14 -14.80 -4.80
CA TYR A 151 25.90 -16.04 -4.73
C TYR A 151 25.09 -17.07 -3.94
N GLY A 152 24.78 -18.23 -4.54
CA GLY A 152 23.96 -19.27 -3.91
C GLY A 152 22.50 -18.87 -3.81
N GLY A 153 21.77 -18.88 -4.93
CA GLY A 153 20.35 -18.52 -4.97
C GLY A 153 19.51 -19.31 -3.97
N GLY A 154 19.72 -20.62 -3.84
CA GLY A 154 19.13 -21.42 -2.78
C GLY A 154 19.92 -21.34 -1.47
N ILE A 155 21.17 -21.81 -1.48
CA ILE A 155 22.01 -21.91 -0.27
C ILE A 155 23.42 -21.36 -0.54
N ALA A 156 23.98 -20.58 0.37
CA ALA A 156 25.39 -20.22 0.35
C ALA A 156 26.05 -20.48 1.69
N CYS A 157 27.17 -21.22 1.68
CA CYS A 157 27.97 -21.46 2.86
C CYS A 157 29.42 -21.01 2.63
N ILE A 158 29.97 -20.28 3.61
CA ILE A 158 31.27 -19.61 3.52
C ILE A 158 32.10 -19.99 4.72
N ASN A 159 33.32 -20.49 4.48
CA ASN A 159 34.18 -21.05 5.52
C ASN A 159 33.42 -22.05 6.41
N SER A 160 32.79 -23.03 5.77
CA SER A 160 31.75 -23.86 6.36
C SER A 160 31.93 -25.34 6.00
N SER A 161 31.75 -26.20 6.99
CA SER A 161 31.66 -27.66 6.82
C SER A 161 30.23 -28.14 7.06
N ALA A 162 29.24 -27.35 6.65
CA ALA A 162 27.82 -27.68 6.78
C ALA A 162 27.48 -29.03 6.15
N THR A 163 26.50 -29.71 6.74
CA THR A 163 25.90 -30.92 6.18
C THR A 163 24.58 -30.55 5.52
N ILE A 164 24.50 -30.69 4.21
CA ILE A 164 23.32 -30.39 3.40
C ILE A 164 22.80 -31.71 2.86
N THR A 165 21.71 -32.23 3.42
CA THR A 165 21.25 -33.58 3.06
C THR A 165 19.74 -33.76 3.03
N HIS A 166 19.21 -34.60 2.14
CA HIS A 166 17.76 -34.85 2.01
C HIS A 166 16.93 -33.62 1.65
N ASN A 167 17.51 -32.61 0.99
CA ASN A 167 16.76 -31.43 0.57
C ASN A 167 16.33 -31.53 -0.90
N VAL A 168 15.24 -30.84 -1.22
CA VAL A 168 14.84 -30.54 -2.60
C VAL A 168 15.18 -29.08 -2.88
N ILE A 169 16.13 -28.83 -3.78
CA ILE A 169 16.63 -27.49 -4.11
C ILE A 169 16.28 -27.19 -5.56
N ARG A 170 15.30 -26.31 -5.78
CA ARG A 170 14.76 -26.11 -7.13
C ARG A 170 14.33 -24.69 -7.46
N ASN A 171 14.36 -24.32 -8.73
CA ASN A 171 13.86 -23.03 -9.21
C ASN A 171 14.48 -21.82 -8.48
N ASN A 172 15.70 -21.95 -7.97
CA ASN A 172 16.41 -20.84 -7.36
C ASN A 172 17.30 -20.15 -8.40
N VAL A 173 17.49 -18.85 -8.23
CA VAL A 173 18.22 -18.00 -9.18
C VAL A 173 19.35 -17.27 -8.44
N GLY A 174 20.55 -17.31 -8.99
CA GLY A 174 21.71 -16.54 -8.51
C GLY A 174 22.51 -15.96 -9.67
N PHE A 175 23.45 -15.07 -9.39
CA PHE A 175 24.49 -14.71 -10.38
C PHE A 175 25.54 -15.82 -10.44
N VAL A 176 26.01 -16.26 -9.27
CA VAL A 176 26.89 -17.41 -9.10
C VAL A 176 26.16 -18.45 -8.25
N ALA A 177 26.14 -19.73 -8.65
CA ALA A 177 25.44 -20.81 -7.97
C ALA A 177 23.92 -20.56 -7.85
N GLY A 178 23.11 -21.12 -8.75
CA GLY A 178 21.65 -20.99 -8.68
C GLY A 178 21.09 -21.80 -7.51
N GLY A 179 21.48 -23.08 -7.42
CA GLY A 179 21.05 -23.98 -6.35
C GLY A 179 21.82 -23.76 -5.05
N LEU A 180 23.10 -24.13 -4.99
CA LEU A 180 23.90 -23.97 -3.79
C LEU A 180 25.40 -23.75 -4.02
N ILE A 181 26.06 -23.04 -3.10
CA ILE A 181 27.50 -22.85 -3.08
C ILE A 181 28.14 -23.18 -1.73
N ILE A 182 29.23 -23.93 -1.77
CA ILE A 182 30.23 -24.00 -0.69
C ILE A 182 31.45 -23.23 -1.17
N TYR A 183 31.59 -21.97 -0.74
CA TYR A 183 32.64 -21.09 -1.24
C TYR A 183 34.02 -21.50 -0.73
N ILE A 184 34.14 -21.92 0.54
CA ILE A 184 35.36 -22.54 1.10
C ILE A 184 34.92 -23.45 2.26
N GLY A 185 35.43 -24.69 2.33
CA GLY A 185 35.26 -25.58 3.48
C GLY A 185 35.27 -27.07 3.13
N GLN A 186 34.88 -27.92 4.08
CA GLN A 186 34.74 -29.37 3.89
C GLN A 186 33.27 -29.80 4.02
N GLY A 187 32.38 -29.05 3.38
CA GLY A 187 30.94 -29.33 3.36
C GLY A 187 30.62 -30.70 2.77
N VAL A 188 29.56 -31.31 3.28
CA VAL A 188 29.03 -32.59 2.80
C VAL A 188 27.65 -32.34 2.18
N ILE A 189 27.56 -32.46 0.86
CA ILE A 189 26.32 -32.36 0.10
C ILE A 189 25.93 -33.78 -0.31
N SER A 190 24.87 -34.31 0.30
CA SER A 190 24.49 -35.70 0.05
C SER A 190 23.00 -35.97 0.04
N ASN A 191 22.54 -36.92 -0.77
CA ASN A 191 21.12 -37.30 -0.83
C ASN A 191 20.18 -36.13 -1.12
N ASN A 192 20.60 -35.13 -1.91
CA ASN A 192 19.73 -34.02 -2.31
C ASN A 192 19.22 -34.21 -3.73
N LEU A 193 18.05 -33.64 -3.99
CA LEU A 193 17.48 -33.50 -5.32
C LEU A 193 17.58 -32.03 -5.75
N ILE A 194 18.41 -31.74 -6.76
CA ILE A 194 18.78 -30.37 -7.15
C ILE A 194 18.44 -30.15 -8.62
N TYR A 195 17.40 -29.37 -8.93
CA TYR A 195 16.95 -29.24 -10.32
C TYR A 195 16.34 -27.90 -10.70
N ASP A 196 16.37 -27.58 -11.99
CA ASP A 196 15.79 -26.36 -12.58
C ASP A 196 16.26 -25.05 -11.89
N ASN A 197 17.45 -25.06 -11.26
CA ASN A 197 18.07 -23.84 -10.75
C ASN A 197 18.83 -23.13 -11.86
N SER A 198 19.03 -21.82 -11.71
CA SER A 198 19.53 -20.97 -12.79
C SER A 198 20.56 -19.97 -12.29
N ALA A 199 21.66 -19.81 -13.03
CA ALA A 199 22.66 -18.79 -12.73
C ALA A 199 23.34 -18.21 -13.97
N TYR A 200 24.27 -17.27 -13.78
CA TYR A 200 25.24 -16.92 -14.82
C TYR A 200 26.42 -17.90 -14.81
N LEU A 201 26.87 -18.30 -13.61
CA LEU A 201 27.95 -19.25 -13.39
C LEU A 201 27.50 -20.32 -12.38
N GLY A 202 27.54 -21.60 -12.72
CA GLY A 202 27.14 -22.69 -11.81
C GLY A 202 25.62 -22.74 -11.58
N GLY A 203 24.82 -23.37 -12.44
CA GLY A 203 23.36 -23.40 -12.25
C GLY A 203 22.95 -24.20 -11.01
N GLY A 204 23.50 -25.40 -10.83
CA GLY A 204 23.17 -26.30 -9.72
C GLY A 204 24.04 -26.08 -8.49
N VAL A 205 25.23 -26.68 -8.49
CA VAL A 205 26.15 -26.71 -7.34
C VAL A 205 27.50 -26.09 -7.70
N ILE A 206 28.02 -25.23 -6.84
CA ILE A 206 29.43 -24.83 -6.84
C ILE A 206 30.08 -25.27 -5.53
N GLN A 207 31.26 -25.88 -5.61
CA GLN A 207 31.96 -26.36 -4.43
C GLN A 207 33.48 -26.21 -4.54
N ILE A 208 34.10 -25.64 -3.50
CA ILE A 208 35.55 -25.53 -3.33
C ILE A 208 35.99 -26.42 -2.16
N GLY A 209 36.41 -27.65 -2.48
CA GLY A 209 36.69 -28.70 -1.49
C GLY A 209 35.43 -29.35 -0.86
N GLY A 210 35.57 -30.59 -0.36
CA GLY A 210 34.52 -31.33 0.36
C GLY A 210 33.95 -32.52 -0.42
N SER A 211 32.71 -32.92 -0.10
CA SER A 211 32.09 -34.13 -0.65
C SER A 211 30.74 -33.88 -1.32
N LEU A 212 30.55 -34.45 -2.53
CA LEU A 212 29.29 -34.54 -3.27
C LEU A 212 28.94 -36.02 -3.44
N ILE A 213 27.96 -36.52 -2.67
CA ILE A 213 27.70 -37.96 -2.54
C ILE A 213 26.21 -38.29 -2.70
N ASN A 214 25.86 -39.22 -3.59
CA ASN A 214 24.49 -39.71 -3.77
C ASN A 214 23.45 -38.61 -4.05
N ASN A 215 23.76 -37.59 -4.85
CA ASN A 215 22.79 -36.56 -5.24
C ASN A 215 22.22 -36.82 -6.63
N THR A 216 21.03 -36.28 -6.89
CA THR A 216 20.43 -36.23 -8.23
C THR A 216 20.35 -34.75 -8.64
N ILE A 217 21.19 -34.35 -9.60
CA ILE A 217 21.38 -32.97 -10.06
C ILE A 217 20.96 -32.90 -11.53
N VAL A 218 19.81 -32.25 -11.82
CA VAL A 218 19.15 -32.38 -13.12
C VAL A 218 18.71 -31.03 -13.67
N ALA A 219 18.98 -30.77 -14.94
CA ALA A 219 18.42 -29.62 -15.68
C ALA A 219 18.69 -28.23 -15.08
N ASN A 220 19.78 -28.08 -14.31
CA ASN A 220 20.20 -26.76 -13.86
C ASN A 220 20.94 -26.02 -14.99
N ASN A 221 20.80 -24.70 -15.03
CA ASN A 221 21.09 -23.90 -16.22
C ASN A 221 21.98 -22.68 -15.91
N CYS A 222 22.81 -22.30 -16.89
CA CYS A 222 23.61 -21.07 -16.85
C CYS A 222 23.11 -20.06 -17.90
N ASN A 223 21.97 -19.41 -17.64
CA ASN A 223 21.26 -18.55 -18.58
C ASN A 223 20.97 -17.11 -18.09
N GLN A 224 21.64 -16.62 -17.04
CA GLN A 224 21.37 -15.30 -16.43
C GLN A 224 22.33 -14.17 -16.86
N GLY A 225 23.04 -14.27 -17.99
CA GLY A 225 23.91 -13.17 -18.48
C GLY A 225 24.30 -13.27 -19.94
N PRO A 226 25.15 -12.36 -20.46
CA PRO A 226 25.52 -12.34 -21.88
C PRO A 226 26.46 -13.50 -22.22
N GLY A 227 25.98 -14.44 -23.03
CA GLY A 227 26.71 -15.64 -23.47
C GLY A 227 26.21 -16.93 -22.80
N ASP A 228 26.66 -18.07 -23.31
CA ASP A 228 26.38 -19.39 -22.71
C ASP A 228 27.33 -19.55 -21.51
N GLY A 229 26.82 -19.39 -20.27
CA GLY A 229 27.62 -19.50 -19.06
C GLY A 229 28.24 -20.90 -18.88
N ILE A 230 29.01 -21.12 -17.80
CA ILE A 230 29.72 -22.40 -17.57
C ILE A 230 29.23 -23.11 -16.31
N ALA A 231 29.29 -24.44 -16.33
CA ALA A 231 28.82 -25.40 -15.33
C ALA A 231 27.31 -25.34 -15.03
N GLY A 232 26.47 -25.90 -15.89
CA GLY A 232 25.02 -25.94 -15.68
C GLY A 232 24.64 -26.70 -14.41
N ASN A 233 25.16 -27.91 -14.24
CA ASN A 233 24.84 -28.73 -13.07
C ASN A 233 25.85 -28.63 -11.92
N ALA A 234 27.14 -28.91 -12.15
CA ALA A 234 28.15 -28.95 -11.08
C ALA A 234 29.46 -28.27 -11.49
N TYR A 235 29.94 -27.35 -10.64
CA TYR A 235 31.22 -26.69 -10.73
C TYR A 235 32.07 -27.04 -9.51
N ILE A 236 33.13 -27.83 -9.72
CA ILE A 236 34.01 -28.28 -8.65
C ILE A 236 35.42 -27.73 -8.83
N ILE A 237 35.93 -27.12 -7.76
CA ILE A 237 37.33 -26.68 -7.64
C ILE A 237 38.05 -27.65 -6.69
N PHE A 238 39.11 -28.28 -7.19
CA PHE A 238 39.89 -29.31 -6.52
C PHE A 238 41.13 -28.70 -5.88
N GLU A 239 41.02 -28.45 -4.57
CA GLU A 239 42.08 -27.82 -3.76
C GLU A 239 42.60 -28.80 -2.69
N PRO A 240 43.73 -29.49 -2.94
CA PRO A 240 44.28 -30.50 -2.02
C PRO A 240 44.57 -29.96 -0.60
N GLN A 241 44.81 -28.65 -0.47
CA GLN A 241 45.06 -28.00 0.81
C GLN A 241 43.81 -27.96 1.71
N LEU A 242 42.61 -28.03 1.13
CA LEU A 242 41.37 -28.07 1.87
C LEU A 242 40.98 -29.51 2.25
N GLY A 243 41.57 -30.51 1.60
CA GLY A 243 41.24 -31.93 1.75
C GLY A 243 40.91 -32.57 0.40
N ASN A 244 41.00 -33.89 0.30
CA ASN A 244 40.71 -34.59 -0.95
C ASN A 244 39.21 -34.57 -1.26
N THR A 245 38.83 -33.89 -2.35
CA THR A 245 37.44 -33.82 -2.82
C THR A 245 36.92 -35.21 -3.23
N THR A 246 35.67 -35.49 -2.88
CA THR A 246 34.99 -36.77 -3.19
C THR A 246 33.70 -36.50 -3.98
N ILE A 247 33.57 -37.10 -5.16
CA ILE A 247 32.39 -37.03 -6.03
C ILE A 247 31.97 -38.45 -6.39
N VAL A 248 30.98 -38.98 -5.68
CA VAL A 248 30.61 -40.41 -5.76
C VAL A 248 29.10 -40.62 -5.82
N ASN A 249 28.66 -41.56 -6.66
CA ASN A 249 27.27 -42.01 -6.76
C ASN A 249 26.26 -40.90 -7.13
N ASN A 250 26.66 -39.85 -7.83
CA ASN A 250 25.73 -38.79 -8.22
C ASN A 250 25.16 -39.04 -9.62
N ILE A 251 23.90 -38.68 -9.84
CA ILE A 251 23.34 -38.48 -11.18
C ILE A 251 23.46 -36.98 -11.51
N ILE A 252 24.10 -36.64 -12.63
CA ILE A 252 24.32 -35.26 -13.09
C ILE A 252 23.91 -35.17 -14.56
N CYS A 253 22.68 -34.75 -14.84
CA CYS A 253 22.16 -34.87 -16.21
C CYS A 253 21.30 -33.71 -16.71
N ASN A 254 21.12 -33.69 -18.03
CA ASN A 254 20.19 -32.79 -18.72
C ASN A 254 20.43 -31.29 -18.52
N ALA A 255 21.64 -30.83 -18.14
CA ALA A 255 21.93 -29.40 -18.14
C ALA A 255 21.76 -28.82 -19.55
N PRO A 256 20.83 -27.87 -19.77
CA PRO A 256 20.57 -27.33 -21.10
C PRO A 256 21.71 -26.43 -21.59
N ASN A 257 22.44 -25.76 -20.69
CA ASN A 257 23.64 -24.99 -21.00
C ASN A 257 24.67 -25.09 -19.86
N GLY A 258 25.95 -24.81 -20.17
CA GLY A 258 27.06 -24.77 -19.22
C GLY A 258 27.72 -26.11 -18.88
N GLY A 259 27.11 -27.24 -19.19
CA GLY A 259 27.69 -28.59 -19.07
C GLY A 259 27.36 -29.29 -17.77
N GLY A 260 27.77 -30.55 -17.68
CA GLY A 260 27.49 -31.45 -16.56
C GLY A 260 28.39 -31.17 -15.35
N LEU A 261 29.59 -31.72 -15.38
CA LEU A 261 30.61 -31.56 -14.35
C LEU A 261 31.80 -30.76 -14.89
N LEU A 262 31.97 -29.53 -14.39
CA LEU A 262 33.15 -28.70 -14.62
C LEU A 262 34.21 -28.97 -13.55
N MET A 263 35.42 -29.31 -13.97
CA MET A 263 36.57 -29.62 -13.11
C MET A 263 37.67 -28.56 -13.26
N ILE A 264 38.15 -28.04 -12.13
CA ILE A 264 39.26 -27.07 -12.05
C ILE A 264 40.24 -27.50 -10.96
N GLY A 265 41.55 -27.40 -11.22
CA GLY A 265 42.59 -27.75 -10.24
C GLY A 265 42.99 -29.23 -10.27
N ASP A 266 43.49 -29.75 -9.15
CA ASP A 266 44.07 -31.10 -9.04
C ASP A 266 43.00 -32.20 -8.87
N TRP A 267 42.21 -32.40 -9.92
CA TRP A 267 41.17 -33.44 -9.94
C TRP A 267 41.74 -34.86 -10.00
N GLN A 268 43.01 -35.03 -10.40
CA GLN A 268 43.64 -36.36 -10.49
C GLN A 268 43.92 -36.97 -9.11
N GLY A 269 44.08 -36.13 -8.08
CA GLY A 269 44.16 -36.54 -6.68
C GLY A 269 42.80 -36.82 -6.02
N ALA A 270 41.69 -36.51 -6.68
CA ALA A 270 40.34 -36.63 -6.13
C ALA A 270 39.71 -38.01 -6.34
N VAL A 271 38.68 -38.34 -5.56
CA VAL A 271 37.89 -39.56 -5.75
C VAL A 271 36.67 -39.23 -6.60
N ILE A 272 36.69 -39.62 -7.88
CA ILE A 272 35.57 -39.44 -8.81
C ILE A 272 35.15 -40.82 -9.35
N SER A 273 34.09 -41.39 -8.80
CA SER A 273 33.69 -42.78 -9.09
C SER A 273 32.18 -43.00 -9.04
N CYS A 274 31.68 -43.94 -9.83
CA CYS A 274 30.28 -44.38 -9.79
C CYS A 274 29.25 -43.25 -10.00
N ASN A 275 29.57 -42.22 -10.77
CA ASN A 275 28.58 -41.19 -11.13
C ASN A 275 27.96 -41.49 -12.50
N ASP A 276 26.71 -41.07 -12.72
CA ASP A 276 26.08 -41.04 -14.04
C ASP A 276 26.01 -39.59 -14.53
N ILE A 277 26.82 -39.24 -15.54
CA ILE A 277 26.87 -37.89 -16.08
C ILE A 277 26.40 -37.92 -17.53
N TRP A 278 25.16 -37.50 -17.79
CA TRP A 278 24.49 -37.78 -19.06
C TRP A 278 23.72 -36.59 -19.66
N ASN A 279 23.75 -36.49 -20.99
CA ASN A 279 22.98 -35.53 -21.80
C ASN A 279 23.08 -34.07 -21.34
N ASN A 280 24.28 -33.63 -20.97
CA ASN A 280 24.55 -32.23 -20.63
C ASN A 280 25.13 -31.46 -21.83
N SER A 281 24.73 -30.21 -21.99
CA SER A 281 25.21 -29.31 -23.05
C SER A 281 26.08 -28.20 -22.45
N PRO A 282 27.29 -27.93 -22.99
CA PRO A 282 27.82 -28.48 -24.24
C PRO A 282 28.47 -29.87 -24.10
N ALA A 283 28.80 -30.32 -22.89
CA ALA A 283 29.38 -31.64 -22.64
C ALA A 283 29.10 -32.15 -21.22
N ASN A 284 29.25 -33.46 -21.03
CA ASN A 284 29.15 -34.12 -19.71
C ASN A 284 30.31 -33.75 -18.79
N TYR A 285 31.54 -33.81 -19.30
CA TYR A 285 32.74 -33.40 -18.58
C TYR A 285 33.35 -32.17 -19.24
N VAL A 286 33.62 -31.16 -18.43
CA VAL A 286 34.24 -29.91 -18.86
C VAL A 286 35.45 -29.66 -17.97
N PHE A 287 36.57 -29.22 -18.56
CA PHE A 287 37.77 -28.87 -17.81
C PHE A 287 38.11 -27.40 -18.03
N ARG A 288 38.54 -26.71 -16.97
CA ARG A 288 39.08 -25.34 -17.11
C ARG A 288 40.49 -25.29 -16.54
N ASP A 289 41.41 -24.84 -17.38
CA ASP A 289 42.81 -24.69 -17.03
C ASP A 289 43.00 -23.46 -16.13
N GLU A 290 43.61 -23.63 -14.96
CA GLU A 290 43.78 -22.57 -13.97
C GLU A 290 44.75 -21.48 -14.42
N GLN A 291 45.74 -21.81 -15.25
CA GLN A 291 46.78 -20.87 -15.65
C GLN A 291 46.32 -19.96 -16.80
N THR A 292 45.50 -20.49 -17.70
CA THR A 292 45.05 -19.81 -18.92
C THR A 292 43.58 -19.38 -18.84
N GLY A 293 42.81 -19.92 -17.90
CA GLY A 293 41.38 -19.70 -17.76
C GLY A 293 40.53 -20.31 -18.88
N GLN A 294 41.16 -21.02 -19.83
CA GLN A 294 40.52 -21.62 -21.00
C GLN A 294 39.66 -22.83 -20.61
N VAL A 295 38.46 -22.90 -21.17
CA VAL A 295 37.53 -24.01 -20.98
C VAL A 295 37.69 -24.98 -22.15
N SER A 296 37.86 -26.27 -21.85
CA SER A 296 38.08 -27.35 -22.81
C SER A 296 37.08 -28.48 -22.59
N VAL A 297 36.58 -29.02 -23.70
CA VAL A 297 35.74 -30.24 -23.77
C VAL A 297 36.53 -31.39 -24.43
N ASP A 298 37.81 -31.50 -24.09
CA ASP A 298 38.70 -32.54 -24.61
C ASP A 298 38.21 -33.94 -24.17
N PRO A 299 38.01 -34.88 -25.10
CA PRO A 299 37.62 -36.26 -24.78
C PRO A 299 38.56 -36.98 -23.79
N SER A 300 39.80 -36.53 -23.60
CA SER A 300 40.73 -37.10 -22.62
C SER A 300 40.30 -36.87 -21.16
N TYR A 301 39.49 -35.84 -20.89
CA TYR A 301 38.90 -35.54 -19.58
C TYR A 301 37.57 -36.28 -19.32
N ASP A 302 37.03 -36.98 -20.31
CA ASP A 302 35.85 -37.81 -20.15
C ASP A 302 36.17 -39.03 -19.27
N LEU A 303 35.45 -39.17 -18.16
CA LEU A 303 35.62 -40.25 -17.19
C LEU A 303 34.63 -41.41 -17.40
N THR A 304 33.80 -41.35 -18.44
CA THR A 304 32.85 -42.41 -18.80
C THR A 304 33.56 -43.75 -18.95
N GLY A 305 33.05 -44.78 -18.26
CA GLY A 305 33.61 -46.14 -18.26
C GLY A 305 34.83 -46.32 -17.35
N ARG A 306 35.31 -45.27 -16.66
CA ARG A 306 36.41 -45.33 -15.68
C ARG A 306 35.87 -45.27 -14.26
N ASN A 307 36.44 -46.05 -13.35
CA ASN A 307 36.08 -46.05 -11.92
C ASN A 307 34.57 -46.18 -11.64
N GLY A 308 33.85 -46.93 -12.48
CA GLY A 308 32.40 -47.13 -12.35
C GLY A 308 31.54 -45.95 -12.82
N ASN A 309 32.12 -44.85 -13.31
CA ASN A 309 31.33 -43.77 -13.90
C ASN A 309 30.67 -44.21 -15.21
N ILE A 310 29.44 -43.81 -15.41
CA ILE A 310 28.62 -44.10 -16.58
C ILE A 310 28.09 -42.78 -17.18
N SER A 311 27.62 -42.84 -18.41
CA SER A 311 26.98 -41.73 -19.12
C SER A 311 25.86 -42.31 -19.96
N VAL A 312 24.74 -42.61 -19.31
CA VAL A 312 23.57 -43.27 -19.91
C VAL A 312 22.30 -42.62 -19.40
N ASP A 313 21.18 -42.80 -20.09
CA ASP A 313 19.90 -42.27 -19.61
C ASP A 313 19.57 -42.89 -18.24
N PRO A 314 19.45 -42.09 -17.16
CA PRO A 314 19.14 -42.61 -15.83
C PRO A 314 17.75 -43.23 -15.73
N LYS A 315 16.85 -43.01 -16.71
CA LYS A 315 15.47 -43.49 -16.74
C LYS A 315 14.70 -43.20 -15.46
N PHE A 316 14.23 -41.98 -15.37
CA PHE A 316 13.33 -41.55 -14.31
C PHE A 316 11.88 -41.88 -14.62
N LEU A 317 11.07 -42.02 -13.58
CA LEU A 317 9.64 -42.27 -13.68
C LEU A 317 8.88 -41.16 -14.43
N GLY A 318 9.29 -39.89 -14.29
CA GLY A 318 8.59 -38.76 -14.91
C GLY A 318 9.39 -37.46 -15.02
N ALA A 319 10.58 -37.50 -15.62
CA ALA A 319 11.51 -36.36 -15.68
C ALA A 319 11.00 -35.08 -16.37
N LEU A 320 10.15 -35.20 -17.40
CA LEU A 320 9.76 -34.05 -18.24
C LEU A 320 8.50 -33.32 -17.76
N PHE A 321 7.49 -34.06 -17.30
CA PHE A 321 6.16 -33.50 -16.99
C PHE A 321 5.89 -33.41 -15.50
N THR A 322 6.20 -34.45 -14.73
CA THR A 322 5.93 -34.49 -13.28
C THR A 322 7.15 -34.08 -12.45
N LYS A 323 8.34 -33.99 -13.08
CA LYS A 323 9.64 -33.77 -12.39
C LYS A 323 9.89 -34.83 -11.31
N ASP A 324 9.39 -36.03 -11.60
CA ASP A 324 9.57 -37.21 -10.77
C ASP A 324 10.87 -37.90 -11.18
N TYR A 325 11.86 -37.84 -10.30
CA TYR A 325 13.22 -38.34 -10.51
C TYR A 325 13.50 -39.64 -9.77
N HIS A 326 12.46 -40.40 -9.39
CA HIS A 326 12.66 -41.77 -8.90
C HIS A 326 13.11 -42.69 -10.04
N LEU A 327 13.99 -43.64 -9.71
CA LEU A 327 14.49 -44.60 -10.69
C LEU A 327 13.42 -45.66 -11.00
N VAL A 328 13.28 -46.03 -12.27
CA VAL A 328 12.50 -47.24 -12.63
C VAL A 328 13.41 -48.47 -12.67
N PHE A 329 12.81 -49.65 -12.61
CA PHE A 329 13.53 -50.93 -12.60
C PHE A 329 14.57 -51.08 -13.72
N GLU A 330 14.26 -50.58 -14.93
CA GLU A 330 15.14 -50.68 -16.10
C GLU A 330 16.27 -49.66 -16.11
N SER A 331 16.38 -48.82 -15.08
CA SER A 331 17.41 -47.81 -14.96
C SER A 331 18.80 -48.45 -14.87
N PRO A 332 19.80 -47.93 -15.60
CA PRO A 332 21.18 -48.38 -15.47
C PRO A 332 21.86 -47.90 -14.18
N CYS A 333 21.23 -46.98 -13.44
CA CYS A 333 21.73 -46.51 -12.14
C CYS A 333 21.44 -47.52 -11.01
N VAL A 334 20.49 -48.43 -11.22
CA VAL A 334 20.10 -49.45 -10.25
C VAL A 334 21.24 -50.45 -10.03
N ASN A 335 21.67 -50.59 -8.77
CA ASN A 335 22.80 -51.38 -8.26
C ASN A 335 24.18 -51.01 -8.86
N ALA A 336 24.34 -49.81 -9.41
CA ALA A 336 25.57 -49.38 -10.07
C ALA A 336 26.54 -48.57 -9.17
N GLY A 337 26.08 -48.17 -7.98
CA GLY A 337 26.81 -47.34 -7.04
C GLY A 337 27.82 -48.08 -6.15
N ASN A 338 28.62 -47.29 -5.43
CA ASN A 338 29.63 -47.75 -4.49
C ASN A 338 29.10 -47.68 -3.04
N ALA A 339 28.82 -48.86 -2.46
CA ALA A 339 28.27 -48.99 -1.11
C ALA A 339 29.21 -48.51 0.01
N ALA A 340 30.53 -48.36 -0.23
CA ALA A 340 31.46 -47.83 0.77
C ALA A 340 31.17 -46.35 1.13
N TYR A 341 30.43 -45.65 0.28
CA TYR A 341 30.04 -44.25 0.47
C TYR A 341 28.59 -44.09 0.94
N ALA A 342 27.92 -45.19 1.33
CA ALA A 342 26.67 -45.17 2.08
C ALA A 342 26.90 -45.03 3.59
N GLN A 343 27.94 -44.29 3.99
CA GLN A 343 28.55 -44.37 5.33
C GLN A 343 27.51 -44.21 6.44
N MET A 344 27.43 -45.26 7.29
CA MET A 344 26.57 -45.51 8.46
C MET A 344 25.45 -46.53 8.21
N ALA A 345 25.44 -47.57 9.05
CA ALA A 345 24.30 -48.47 9.17
C ALA A 345 23.06 -47.65 9.52
N GLY A 346 22.04 -47.68 8.66
CA GLY A 346 20.83 -46.86 8.82
C GLY A 346 20.79 -45.57 7.97
N ALA A 347 21.77 -45.32 7.09
CA ALA A 347 21.69 -44.22 6.12
C ALA A 347 20.43 -44.35 5.24
N LYS A 348 19.70 -43.24 5.06
CA LYS A 348 18.45 -43.17 4.31
C LYS A 348 18.62 -42.42 2.98
N ASP A 349 17.85 -42.76 1.96
CA ASP A 349 17.74 -42.01 0.70
C ASP A 349 16.75 -40.84 0.82
N ILE A 350 16.46 -40.15 -0.28
CA ILE A 350 15.57 -38.95 -0.31
C ILE A 350 14.13 -39.24 0.15
N ASP A 351 13.69 -40.49 0.10
CA ASP A 351 12.37 -40.94 0.54
C ASP A 351 12.37 -41.51 1.96
N GLY A 352 13.52 -41.52 2.63
CA GLY A 352 13.65 -42.08 3.98
C GLY A 352 13.87 -43.59 4.00
N GLN A 353 14.14 -44.22 2.85
CA GLN A 353 14.35 -45.65 2.67
C GLN A 353 15.83 -46.00 2.89
N GLY A 354 16.16 -47.22 3.30
CA GLY A 354 17.55 -47.58 3.59
C GLY A 354 18.43 -47.60 2.35
N ARG A 355 19.55 -46.86 2.37
CA ARG A 355 20.51 -46.74 1.25
C ARG A 355 21.22 -48.03 0.87
N VAL A 356 21.42 -48.96 1.80
CA VAL A 356 22.05 -50.25 1.51
C VAL A 356 20.95 -51.29 1.46
N TYR A 357 20.43 -51.49 0.25
CA TYR A 357 19.32 -52.38 -0.01
C TYR A 357 19.78 -53.77 -0.49
N ALA A 358 20.93 -53.84 -1.19
CA ALA A 358 21.64 -55.06 -1.61
C ALA A 358 23.15 -54.98 -1.31
N ALA A 359 23.99 -55.79 -1.96
CA ALA A 359 25.46 -55.72 -1.83
C ALA A 359 26.10 -54.48 -2.51
N ARG A 360 25.30 -53.73 -3.28
CA ARG A 360 25.62 -52.43 -3.90
C ARG A 360 24.45 -51.47 -3.63
N ILE A 361 24.69 -50.18 -3.85
CA ILE A 361 23.67 -49.12 -3.78
C ILE A 361 23.39 -48.57 -5.16
N ASP A 362 22.34 -47.80 -5.34
CA ASP A 362 22.03 -47.10 -6.58
C ASP A 362 22.86 -45.82 -6.73
N ILE A 363 23.03 -45.36 -7.97
CA ILE A 363 23.58 -44.03 -8.27
C ILE A 363 22.41 -43.03 -8.17
N GLY A 364 22.58 -41.94 -7.41
CA GLY A 364 21.58 -40.87 -7.26
C GLY A 364 21.05 -40.66 -5.85
N ALA A 365 20.08 -39.76 -5.70
CA ALA A 365 19.41 -39.40 -4.43
C ALA A 365 18.41 -40.46 -3.92
N ASP A 366 17.99 -41.36 -4.80
CA ASP A 366 16.93 -42.35 -4.61
C ASP A 366 17.51 -43.76 -4.71
N GLU A 367 17.03 -44.70 -3.88
CA GLU A 367 17.37 -46.12 -3.97
C GLU A 367 16.17 -46.91 -4.50
N TYR A 368 16.33 -47.61 -5.62
CA TYR A 368 15.31 -48.53 -6.12
C TYR A 368 15.20 -49.76 -5.20
N VAL A 369 14.29 -49.70 -4.22
CA VAL A 369 14.12 -50.75 -3.22
C VAL A 369 13.25 -51.91 -3.70
N GLY A 370 13.87 -53.08 -3.87
CA GLY A 370 13.21 -54.38 -3.99
C GLY A 370 13.15 -55.17 -2.67
N TYR A 371 12.33 -54.72 -1.69
CA TYR A 371 11.95 -55.30 -0.35
C TYR A 371 11.95 -54.27 0.81
N VAL A 372 10.86 -53.56 1.02
CA VAL A 372 10.73 -52.45 1.98
C VAL A 372 10.52 -52.94 3.44
N LYS A 373 11.19 -52.34 4.44
CA LYS A 373 10.97 -52.68 5.87
C LYS A 373 9.55 -52.33 6.33
N PRO A 374 9.03 -52.98 7.39
CA PRO A 374 7.78 -52.55 7.97
C PRO A 374 7.87 -51.10 8.49
N VAL A 375 6.89 -50.26 8.17
CA VAL A 375 6.77 -48.89 8.68
C VAL A 375 5.46 -48.83 9.46
N SER A 376 5.51 -48.47 10.74
CA SER A 376 4.28 -48.31 11.53
C SER A 376 3.59 -47.02 11.13
N SER A 377 2.28 -47.12 10.95
CA SER A 377 1.39 -45.98 10.94
C SER A 377 0.32 -46.25 12.00
N ALA A 378 0.34 -45.48 13.08
CA ALA A 378 -0.60 -45.57 14.20
C ALA A 378 -2.00 -45.01 13.84
N GLY A 379 -2.15 -44.47 12.64
CA GLY A 379 -3.36 -43.81 12.15
C GLY A 379 -3.44 -42.34 12.57
N TYR A 380 -4.42 -41.63 12.01
CA TYR A 380 -4.66 -40.23 12.36
C TYR A 380 -5.14 -40.09 13.81
N ASP A 381 -4.86 -38.93 14.42
CA ASP A 381 -5.53 -38.52 15.66
C ASP A 381 -7.05 -38.62 15.51
N ARG A 382 -7.73 -38.99 16.59
CA ARG A 382 -9.18 -39.23 16.56
C ARG A 382 -9.89 -38.56 17.71
N HIS A 383 -11.03 -37.97 17.39
CA HIS A 383 -12.01 -37.54 18.36
C HIS A 383 -13.03 -38.66 18.60
N VAL A 384 -13.36 -38.89 19.87
CA VAL A 384 -14.34 -39.87 20.34
C VAL A 384 -15.31 -39.14 21.23
N LEU A 385 -16.59 -39.17 20.86
CA LEU A 385 -17.59 -38.23 21.40
C LEU A 385 -17.98 -38.51 22.85
N GLU A 386 -17.86 -39.75 23.28
CA GLU A 386 -18.35 -40.21 24.58
C GLU A 386 -17.40 -41.25 25.18
N PRO A 387 -17.20 -41.25 26.51
CA PRO A 387 -16.57 -42.35 27.22
C PRO A 387 -17.38 -43.63 27.03
N SER A 388 -16.77 -44.79 27.28
CA SER A 388 -17.35 -46.12 27.09
C SER A 388 -17.56 -46.55 25.63
N GLN A 389 -17.26 -45.68 24.65
CA GLN A 389 -17.18 -46.08 23.25
C GLN A 389 -15.87 -46.84 23.00
N ALA A 390 -15.94 -48.09 22.52
CA ALA A 390 -14.75 -48.82 22.13
C ALA A 390 -14.01 -48.08 21.00
N VAL A 391 -12.73 -47.76 21.23
CA VAL A 391 -11.85 -47.09 20.29
C VAL A 391 -10.92 -48.14 19.71
N THR A 392 -10.90 -48.26 18.38
CA THR A 392 -9.94 -49.10 17.66
C THR A 392 -8.77 -48.24 17.21
N LEU A 393 -7.59 -48.54 17.72
CA LEU A 393 -6.33 -48.07 17.15
C LEU A 393 -6.01 -48.96 15.94
N ASP A 394 -5.82 -48.36 14.77
CA ASP A 394 -5.72 -49.10 13.51
C ASP A 394 -4.35 -48.92 12.88
N GLY A 395 -3.53 -49.97 12.99
CA GLY A 395 -2.21 -50.03 12.41
C GLY A 395 -2.22 -50.48 10.96
N GLY A 396 -3.39 -50.66 10.32
CA GLY A 396 -3.50 -51.26 8.99
C GLY A 396 -2.90 -50.44 7.85
N GLN A 397 -2.62 -49.15 8.07
CA GLN A 397 -1.82 -48.33 7.14
C GLN A 397 -0.31 -48.53 7.32
N SER A 398 0.08 -49.34 8.31
CA SER A 398 1.46 -49.76 8.46
C SER A 398 1.87 -50.56 7.24
N PHE A 399 2.96 -50.12 6.62
CA PHE A 399 3.47 -50.73 5.42
C PHE A 399 4.23 -52.01 5.79
N PHE A 400 4.00 -53.11 5.06
CA PHE A 400 4.82 -54.33 5.10
C PHE A 400 5.12 -54.75 3.67
N TYR A 401 6.37 -55.03 3.32
CA TYR A 401 6.68 -55.28 1.90
C TYR A 401 6.22 -56.63 1.38
N ASP A 402 6.35 -57.71 2.17
CA ASP A 402 5.74 -58.98 1.79
C ASP A 402 4.33 -59.04 2.41
N PRO A 403 3.28 -58.72 1.63
CA PRO A 403 1.92 -58.79 2.13
C PRO A 403 1.51 -60.23 2.53
N CYS A 404 2.27 -61.25 2.13
CA CYS A 404 2.06 -62.65 2.53
C CYS A 404 3.00 -63.11 3.69
N GLY A 405 3.89 -62.23 4.15
CA GLY A 405 4.87 -62.49 5.20
C GLY A 405 4.31 -62.38 6.63
N VAL A 406 5.15 -62.69 7.63
CA VAL A 406 4.79 -62.55 9.05
C VAL A 406 4.58 -61.07 9.38
N ARG A 407 3.52 -60.74 10.12
CA ARG A 407 3.23 -59.37 10.59
C ARG A 407 3.05 -59.36 12.10
N ILE A 408 3.77 -58.46 12.76
CA ILE A 408 3.81 -58.25 14.20
C ILE A 408 3.39 -56.80 14.44
N TYR A 409 2.55 -56.57 15.44
CA TYR A 409 2.12 -55.24 15.87
C TYR A 409 2.33 -55.15 17.39
N ARG A 410 2.61 -53.96 17.92
CA ARG A 410 2.74 -53.70 19.35
C ARG A 410 2.28 -52.29 19.69
N TRP A 411 1.19 -52.20 20.43
CA TRP A 411 0.59 -50.97 20.92
C TRP A 411 0.95 -50.72 22.39
N SER A 412 1.23 -49.47 22.74
CA SER A 412 1.42 -49.06 24.15
C SER A 412 0.88 -47.66 24.40
N GLN A 413 0.37 -47.42 25.62
CA GLN A 413 -0.06 -46.09 26.04
C GLN A 413 1.15 -45.26 26.50
N VAL A 414 1.26 -44.04 26.00
CA VAL A 414 2.34 -43.08 26.31
C VAL A 414 1.90 -42.11 27.41
N SER A 415 0.70 -41.55 27.30
CA SER A 415 0.17 -40.58 28.27
C SER A 415 -1.37 -40.55 28.29
N GLY A 416 -1.94 -39.81 29.24
CA GLY A 416 -3.39 -39.67 29.43
C GLY A 416 -3.97 -40.53 30.55
N PRO A 417 -5.30 -40.53 30.73
CA PRO A 417 -5.99 -41.40 31.68
C PRO A 417 -5.72 -42.87 31.39
N ALA A 418 -5.66 -43.72 32.42
CA ALA A 418 -5.26 -45.12 32.24
C ALA A 418 -6.22 -45.88 31.30
N ALA A 419 -5.70 -46.42 30.20
CA ALA A 419 -6.44 -47.23 29.24
C ALA A 419 -5.91 -48.68 29.26
N VAL A 420 -6.84 -49.64 29.28
CA VAL A 420 -6.51 -51.06 29.14
C VAL A 420 -6.65 -51.41 27.65
N LEU A 421 -5.51 -51.68 27.00
CA LEU A 421 -5.47 -52.13 25.60
C LEU A 421 -5.79 -53.63 25.51
N GLU A 422 -6.81 -53.97 24.76
CA GLU A 422 -7.10 -55.32 24.28
C GLU A 422 -6.46 -55.52 22.90
N ASN A 423 -5.89 -56.70 22.67
CA ASN A 423 -5.17 -57.04 21.43
C ASN A 423 -4.04 -56.06 21.09
N ALA A 424 -3.29 -55.62 22.11
CA ALA A 424 -2.16 -54.72 21.93
C ALA A 424 -1.12 -55.25 20.92
N ASP A 425 -1.08 -56.57 20.67
CA ASP A 425 -0.15 -57.19 19.74
C ASP A 425 -0.73 -57.46 18.32
N ALA A 426 -1.92 -56.92 18.03
CA ALA A 426 -2.62 -57.11 16.75
C ALA A 426 -2.63 -55.82 15.91
N GLU A 427 -2.91 -55.96 14.61
CA GLU A 427 -3.07 -54.83 13.67
C GLU A 427 -4.04 -53.78 14.20
N LYS A 428 -5.09 -54.25 14.88
CA LYS A 428 -6.11 -53.42 15.49
C LYS A 428 -6.14 -53.70 16.98
N ALA A 429 -5.62 -52.76 17.78
CA ALA A 429 -5.81 -52.76 19.22
C ALA A 429 -7.08 -52.00 19.57
N THR A 430 -7.73 -52.39 20.66
CA THR A 430 -8.94 -51.72 21.13
C THR A 430 -8.79 -51.31 22.58
N PHE A 431 -9.33 -50.17 22.96
CA PHE A 431 -9.51 -49.82 24.36
C PHE A 431 -10.87 -49.15 24.55
N VAL A 432 -11.33 -49.11 25.80
CA VAL A 432 -12.57 -48.43 26.18
C VAL A 432 -12.19 -47.30 27.15
N PRO A 433 -12.28 -46.02 26.75
CA PRO A 433 -12.02 -44.90 27.64
C PRO A 433 -13.09 -44.87 28.73
N THR A 434 -12.70 -44.64 29.98
CA THR A 434 -13.63 -44.61 31.12
C THR A 434 -13.99 -43.19 31.56
N GLU A 435 -13.26 -42.18 31.07
CA GLU A 435 -13.47 -40.78 31.35
C GLU A 435 -13.12 -39.91 30.13
N PHE A 436 -13.53 -38.65 30.16
CA PHE A 436 -13.09 -37.67 29.16
C PHE A 436 -11.61 -37.34 29.36
N GLY A 437 -10.91 -37.07 28.27
CA GLY A 437 -9.49 -36.73 28.32
C GLY A 437 -8.75 -37.03 27.03
N GLN A 438 -7.48 -36.64 27.00
CA GLN A 438 -6.55 -36.92 25.90
C GLN A 438 -5.77 -38.21 26.22
N TYR A 439 -5.83 -39.20 25.34
CA TYR A 439 -5.12 -40.47 25.44
C TYR A 439 -4.11 -40.59 24.32
N VAL A 440 -2.81 -40.72 24.63
CA VAL A 440 -1.77 -40.87 23.60
C VAL A 440 -1.27 -42.30 23.59
N PHE A 441 -1.28 -42.93 22.41
CA PHE A 441 -0.77 -44.28 22.17
C PHE A 441 0.36 -44.26 21.15
N GLN A 442 1.18 -45.31 21.15
CA GLN A 442 2.18 -45.56 20.11
C GLN A 442 2.06 -46.98 19.53
N LEU A 443 2.39 -47.14 18.26
CA LEU A 443 2.48 -48.40 17.53
C LEU A 443 3.92 -48.65 17.06
N VAL A 444 4.39 -49.89 17.25
CA VAL A 444 5.56 -50.45 16.56
C VAL A 444 5.10 -51.67 15.78
N VAL A 445 5.51 -51.83 14.52
CA VAL A 445 5.22 -53.02 13.70
C VAL A 445 6.49 -53.77 13.32
N GLY A 446 6.39 -55.04 12.96
CA GLY A 446 7.54 -55.82 12.50
C GLY A 446 7.19 -57.02 11.65
N ASP A 447 8.16 -57.55 10.92
CA ASP A 447 8.05 -58.79 10.14
C ASP A 447 8.93 -59.90 10.74
N ASP A 448 9.19 -60.98 10.00
CA ASP A 448 10.06 -62.08 10.45
C ASP A 448 11.54 -61.67 10.58
N ARG A 449 11.89 -60.41 10.23
CA ARG A 449 13.28 -59.94 10.16
C ARG A 449 13.53 -58.62 10.89
N TYR A 450 12.58 -57.68 10.91
CA TYR A 450 12.79 -56.31 11.41
C TYR A 450 11.55 -55.71 12.09
N GLU A 451 11.77 -54.80 13.04
CA GLU A 451 10.75 -53.94 13.66
C GLU A 451 10.90 -52.48 13.14
N SER A 452 9.81 -51.71 13.18
CA SER A 452 9.72 -50.31 12.78
C SER A 452 10.14 -49.36 13.92
N GLU A 453 10.39 -48.09 13.58
CA GLU A 453 10.35 -47.02 14.58
C GLU A 453 8.91 -46.85 15.11
N PRO A 454 8.68 -46.35 16.33
CA PRO A 454 7.34 -46.12 16.85
C PRO A 454 6.64 -44.92 16.19
N ASP A 455 5.33 -45.03 15.95
CA ASP A 455 4.45 -43.93 15.53
C ASP A 455 3.38 -43.66 16.61
N GLN A 456 2.96 -42.41 16.81
CA GLN A 456 2.00 -42.03 17.87
C GLN A 456 0.65 -41.59 17.34
N VAL A 457 -0.40 -41.81 18.13
CA VAL A 457 -1.77 -41.36 17.87
C VAL A 457 -2.41 -40.79 19.14
N LEU A 458 -2.99 -39.60 19.04
CA LEU A 458 -3.79 -38.97 20.08
C LEU A 458 -5.28 -39.28 19.87
N ILE A 459 -5.91 -39.79 20.92
CA ILE A 459 -7.36 -39.95 21.00
C ILE A 459 -7.90 -38.91 22.00
N LEU A 460 -8.61 -37.89 21.50
CA LEU A 460 -9.39 -36.99 22.34
C LEU A 460 -10.74 -37.65 22.62
N VAL A 461 -11.06 -37.86 23.88
CA VAL A 461 -12.41 -38.26 24.30
C VAL A 461 -13.06 -37.02 24.89
N ALA A 462 -13.94 -36.39 24.13
CA ALA A 462 -14.68 -35.17 24.48
C ALA A 462 -15.94 -35.06 23.62
N VAL A 463 -16.90 -34.24 24.05
CA VAL A 463 -18.10 -33.96 23.23
C VAL A 463 -17.71 -32.97 22.12
N ASN A 464 -18.08 -33.26 20.87
CA ASN A 464 -17.82 -32.38 19.73
C ASN A 464 -18.43 -30.99 19.91
N ARG A 465 -17.64 -29.98 19.59
CA ARG A 465 -18.08 -28.59 19.50
C ARG A 465 -17.99 -28.19 18.03
N PRO A 466 -19.12 -27.87 17.37
CA PRO A 466 -19.13 -27.56 15.94
C PRO A 466 -18.12 -26.47 15.56
N PRO A 467 -17.53 -26.56 14.37
CA PRO A 467 -16.59 -25.56 13.91
C PRO A 467 -17.31 -24.25 13.62
N VAL A 468 -16.55 -23.16 13.58
CA VAL A 468 -17.03 -21.83 13.23
C VAL A 468 -16.40 -21.43 11.90
N ALA A 469 -17.20 -21.37 10.84
CA ALA A 469 -16.78 -20.77 9.57
C ALA A 469 -16.67 -19.26 9.74
N ASN A 470 -15.63 -18.69 9.13
CA ASN A 470 -15.50 -17.25 8.94
C ASN A 470 -15.16 -17.00 7.47
N ALA A 471 -16.12 -16.49 6.70
CA ALA A 471 -15.96 -16.21 5.26
C ALA A 471 -15.25 -14.88 4.96
N GLY A 472 -14.82 -14.16 6.01
CA GLY A 472 -14.28 -12.81 5.91
C GLY A 472 -15.37 -11.74 5.75
N SER A 473 -14.94 -10.48 5.73
CA SER A 473 -15.80 -9.31 5.55
C SER A 473 -16.20 -9.11 4.09
N ASP A 474 -17.39 -8.51 3.89
CA ASP A 474 -17.85 -8.02 2.59
C ASP A 474 -16.81 -7.07 1.95
N LYS A 475 -16.69 -7.10 0.62
CA LYS A 475 -15.71 -6.30 -0.13
C LYS A 475 -16.20 -5.85 -1.50
N VAL A 476 -15.55 -4.84 -2.06
CA VAL A 476 -15.69 -4.45 -3.47
C VAL A 476 -14.50 -5.01 -4.24
N CYS A 477 -14.74 -5.42 -5.47
CA CYS A 477 -13.69 -5.75 -6.42
C CYS A 477 -13.94 -5.07 -7.77
N ALA A 478 -12.87 -4.88 -8.54
CA ALA A 478 -13.01 -4.40 -9.91
C ALA A 478 -13.60 -5.53 -10.78
N ALA A 479 -14.62 -5.21 -11.58
CA ALA A 479 -15.15 -6.15 -12.55
C ALA A 479 -14.05 -6.60 -13.52
N SER A 480 -14.11 -7.85 -13.97
CA SER A 480 -13.12 -8.51 -14.84
C SER A 480 -11.73 -8.68 -14.24
N SER A 481 -11.57 -8.54 -12.92
CA SER A 481 -10.33 -8.84 -12.19
C SER A 481 -10.46 -10.10 -11.32
N GLN A 482 -9.33 -10.75 -11.03
CA GLN A 482 -9.30 -11.89 -10.11
C GLN A 482 -9.54 -11.42 -8.68
N THR A 483 -10.47 -12.06 -7.99
CA THR A 483 -10.85 -11.79 -6.60
C THR A 483 -10.69 -13.06 -5.78
N SER A 484 -9.97 -12.99 -4.66
CA SER A 484 -9.85 -14.12 -3.70
C SER A 484 -10.82 -13.97 -2.54
N LEU A 485 -11.35 -15.06 -2.00
CA LEU A 485 -12.08 -15.13 -0.73
C LEU A 485 -11.13 -15.56 0.39
N ASP A 486 -11.48 -15.29 1.65
CA ASP A 486 -10.60 -15.59 2.78
C ASP A 486 -11.38 -16.26 3.91
N GLY A 487 -11.07 -17.54 4.11
CA GLY A 487 -11.68 -18.43 5.10
C GLY A 487 -10.75 -18.76 6.26
N GLN A 488 -9.54 -18.19 6.31
CA GLN A 488 -8.46 -18.65 7.19
C GLN A 488 -8.75 -18.46 8.68
N ASP A 489 -9.63 -17.51 9.03
CA ASP A 489 -10.08 -17.30 10.41
C ASP A 489 -11.14 -18.31 10.88
N SER A 490 -11.48 -19.30 10.04
CA SER A 490 -12.33 -20.42 10.45
C SER A 490 -11.60 -21.29 11.47
N ARG A 491 -12.31 -21.74 12.50
CA ARG A 491 -11.70 -22.45 13.62
C ARG A 491 -12.57 -23.56 14.16
N ASP A 492 -11.92 -24.63 14.59
CA ASP A 492 -12.54 -25.68 15.39
C ASP A 492 -12.16 -25.50 16.87
N PRO A 493 -13.13 -25.50 17.80
CA PRO A 493 -12.82 -25.48 19.24
C PRO A 493 -12.06 -26.74 19.73
N ASP A 494 -12.19 -27.87 19.06
CA ASP A 494 -11.57 -29.17 19.31
C ASP A 494 -10.31 -29.33 18.44
N VAL A 495 -9.17 -28.93 19.00
CA VAL A 495 -7.86 -28.74 18.33
C VAL A 495 -7.29 -29.92 17.52
N ILE A 496 -7.88 -31.11 17.61
CA ILE A 496 -7.47 -32.28 16.83
C ILE A 496 -8.27 -32.45 15.54
N ASP A 497 -9.41 -31.77 15.41
CA ASP A 497 -10.31 -31.93 14.29
C ASP A 497 -9.87 -31.02 13.14
N ARG A 498 -9.62 -31.64 11.99
CA ARG A 498 -9.14 -30.94 10.79
C ARG A 498 -10.32 -30.33 10.06
N LEU A 499 -10.24 -29.03 9.81
CA LEU A 499 -11.24 -28.35 8.99
C LEU A 499 -11.10 -28.71 7.51
N THR A 500 -12.23 -29.01 6.90
CA THR A 500 -12.42 -29.02 5.45
C THR A 500 -13.25 -27.82 5.06
N TYR A 501 -12.96 -27.21 3.90
CA TYR A 501 -13.62 -25.99 3.44
C TYR A 501 -14.54 -26.32 2.28
N GLN A 502 -15.70 -25.67 2.26
CA GLN A 502 -16.60 -25.74 1.12
C GLN A 502 -17.15 -24.36 0.81
N TRP A 503 -16.69 -23.80 -0.30
CA TRP A 503 -17.20 -22.56 -0.84
C TRP A 503 -18.23 -22.82 -1.93
N ARG A 504 -19.32 -22.06 -1.89
CA ARG A 504 -20.32 -22.05 -2.95
C ARG A 504 -20.84 -20.64 -3.17
N GLN A 505 -21.01 -20.27 -4.43
CA GLN A 505 -21.77 -19.07 -4.77
C GLN A 505 -23.28 -19.33 -4.56
N VAL A 506 -23.93 -18.44 -3.81
CA VAL A 506 -25.38 -18.55 -3.51
C VAL A 506 -26.22 -17.50 -4.21
N GLU A 507 -25.64 -16.35 -4.58
CA GLU A 507 -26.31 -15.28 -5.32
C GLU A 507 -25.35 -14.59 -6.31
N GLY A 508 -25.90 -13.91 -7.32
CA GLY A 508 -25.16 -13.26 -8.40
C GLY A 508 -25.02 -14.08 -9.68
N GLU A 509 -24.38 -13.51 -10.69
CA GLU A 509 -24.10 -14.22 -11.95
C GLU A 509 -23.09 -15.35 -11.70
N PRO A 510 -23.28 -16.57 -12.23
CA PRO A 510 -22.40 -17.70 -11.94
C PRO A 510 -20.92 -17.43 -12.27
N VAL A 511 -20.03 -17.77 -11.34
CA VAL A 511 -18.57 -17.69 -11.53
C VAL A 511 -17.89 -19.04 -11.31
N ASP A 512 -16.75 -19.24 -11.97
CA ASP A 512 -15.88 -20.39 -11.72
C ASP A 512 -14.99 -20.12 -10.50
N LEU A 513 -15.32 -20.75 -9.36
CA LEU A 513 -14.50 -20.73 -8.16
C LEU A 513 -13.31 -21.70 -8.31
N GLN A 514 -12.10 -21.16 -8.39
CA GLN A 514 -10.84 -21.89 -8.34
C GLN A 514 -10.51 -22.24 -6.90
N ASN A 515 -10.14 -23.51 -6.65
CA ASN A 515 -9.77 -24.03 -5.32
C ASN A 515 -10.87 -23.84 -4.24
N ALA A 516 -12.14 -24.07 -4.62
CA ALA A 516 -13.33 -23.87 -3.77
C ALA A 516 -13.37 -24.74 -2.49
N ASP A 517 -12.47 -25.71 -2.37
CA ASP A 517 -12.27 -26.59 -1.21
C ASP A 517 -11.11 -26.15 -0.30
N THR A 518 -10.56 -24.96 -0.54
CA THR A 518 -9.45 -24.40 0.25
C THR A 518 -9.91 -23.20 1.09
N ALA A 519 -9.07 -22.76 2.02
CA ALA A 519 -9.33 -21.57 2.82
C ALA A 519 -9.34 -20.28 1.97
N THR A 520 -8.67 -20.24 0.81
CA THR A 520 -8.49 -19.03 -0.01
C THR A 520 -8.81 -19.25 -1.49
N PRO A 521 -10.07 -19.55 -1.85
CA PRO A 521 -10.47 -19.73 -3.25
C PRO A 521 -10.44 -18.40 -4.00
N SER A 522 -10.44 -18.44 -5.33
CA SER A 522 -10.54 -17.23 -6.15
C SER A 522 -11.50 -17.38 -7.32
N PHE A 523 -12.01 -16.26 -7.84
CA PHE A 523 -12.90 -16.21 -8.99
C PHE A 523 -12.63 -14.93 -9.82
N VAL A 524 -13.20 -14.87 -11.02
CA VAL A 524 -13.22 -13.65 -11.85
C VAL A 524 -14.66 -13.23 -12.06
N ALA A 525 -15.01 -12.00 -11.65
CA ALA A 525 -16.35 -11.44 -11.86
C ALA A 525 -16.48 -10.95 -13.31
N GLY A 526 -17.17 -11.68 -14.18
CA GLY A 526 -17.30 -11.33 -15.60
C GLY A 526 -18.15 -10.08 -15.87
N ALA A 527 -19.01 -9.68 -14.93
CA ALA A 527 -19.86 -8.50 -15.03
C ALA A 527 -19.89 -7.74 -13.69
N SER A 528 -20.28 -6.47 -13.72
CA SER A 528 -20.62 -5.75 -12.50
C SER A 528 -21.88 -6.33 -11.86
N GLY A 529 -21.92 -6.39 -10.53
CA GLY A 529 -23.03 -7.00 -9.80
C GLY A 529 -22.66 -7.40 -8.38
N GLU A 530 -23.67 -7.85 -7.64
CA GLU A 530 -23.49 -8.48 -6.33
C GLU A 530 -23.25 -9.98 -6.50
N TYR A 531 -22.19 -10.49 -5.87
CA TYR A 531 -21.85 -11.92 -5.82
C TYR A 531 -21.78 -12.33 -4.35
N VAL A 532 -22.59 -13.29 -3.93
CA VAL A 532 -22.59 -13.77 -2.54
C VAL A 532 -22.04 -15.18 -2.50
N PHE A 533 -21.03 -15.37 -1.66
CA PHE A 533 -20.40 -16.66 -1.43
C PHE A 533 -20.67 -17.12 0.00
N GLU A 534 -20.82 -18.42 0.14
CA GLU A 534 -21.10 -19.10 1.39
C GLU A 534 -19.95 -20.07 1.66
N LEU A 535 -19.31 -19.92 2.83
CA LEU A 535 -18.36 -20.85 3.39
C LEU A 535 -19.05 -21.70 4.44
N VAL A 536 -18.95 -23.01 4.26
CA VAL A 536 -19.21 -24.00 5.32
C VAL A 536 -17.90 -24.70 5.58
N VAL A 537 -17.49 -24.78 6.85
CA VAL A 537 -16.37 -25.64 7.26
C VAL A 537 -16.90 -26.85 7.99
N SER A 538 -16.18 -27.97 7.89
CA SER A 538 -16.54 -29.22 8.55
C SER A 538 -15.32 -29.80 9.23
N ASP A 539 -15.51 -30.19 10.50
CA ASP A 539 -14.52 -30.84 11.35
C ASP A 539 -14.50 -32.38 11.17
N GLY A 540 -15.49 -32.91 10.43
CA GLY A 540 -15.70 -34.33 10.17
C GLY A 540 -16.83 -34.96 11.00
N TYR A 541 -17.32 -34.27 12.03
CA TYR A 541 -18.42 -34.67 12.92
C TYR A 541 -19.66 -33.77 12.77
N ALA A 542 -19.44 -32.49 12.54
CA ALA A 542 -20.43 -31.45 12.35
C ALA A 542 -20.00 -30.45 11.26
N GLN A 543 -20.99 -29.85 10.62
CA GLN A 543 -20.76 -28.69 9.78
C GLN A 543 -20.93 -27.43 10.63
N SER A 544 -20.18 -26.40 10.31
CA SER A 544 -20.42 -25.07 10.85
C SER A 544 -21.77 -24.55 10.37
N GLU A 545 -22.31 -23.57 11.10
CA GLU A 545 -23.29 -22.68 10.48
C GLU A 545 -22.62 -21.98 9.27
N PRO A 546 -23.35 -21.75 8.16
CA PRO A 546 -22.80 -21.09 7.00
C PRO A 546 -22.38 -19.65 7.31
N SER A 547 -21.16 -19.29 6.93
CA SER A 547 -20.71 -17.90 6.91
C SER A 547 -20.81 -17.37 5.49
N ARG A 548 -21.25 -16.12 5.32
CA ARG A 548 -21.38 -15.50 3.99
C ARG A 548 -20.48 -14.30 3.83
N VAL A 549 -20.04 -14.08 2.61
CA VAL A 549 -19.30 -12.90 2.18
C VAL A 549 -19.89 -12.38 0.87
N ARG A 550 -20.13 -11.07 0.82
CA ARG A 550 -20.58 -10.37 -0.37
C ARG A 550 -19.40 -9.70 -1.07
N CYS A 551 -19.28 -9.95 -2.36
CA CYS A 551 -18.37 -9.26 -3.27
C CYS A 551 -19.18 -8.39 -4.24
N ILE A 552 -19.00 -7.08 -4.20
CA ILE A 552 -19.65 -6.17 -5.15
C ILE A 552 -18.65 -5.86 -6.26
N ALA A 553 -18.89 -6.40 -7.44
CA ALA A 553 -18.06 -6.10 -8.60
C ALA A 553 -18.56 -4.81 -9.25
N VAL A 554 -17.66 -3.83 -9.40
CA VAL A 554 -17.98 -2.52 -9.99
C VAL A 554 -17.13 -2.28 -11.24
N PRO A 555 -17.69 -1.66 -12.29
CA PRO A 555 -16.90 -1.27 -13.45
C PRO A 555 -16.04 -0.06 -13.07
N VAL A 556 -14.75 -0.14 -13.41
CA VAL A 556 -13.76 0.92 -13.16
C VAL A 556 -13.22 1.38 -14.52
N THR A 557 -13.22 2.70 -14.75
CA THR A 557 -12.61 3.35 -15.90
C THR A 557 -11.37 4.11 -15.46
N THR A 558 -10.25 3.83 -16.11
CA THR A 558 -8.94 4.45 -15.83
C THR A 558 -8.40 5.10 -17.10
N GLY A 559 -8.07 6.37 -17.03
CA GLY A 559 -7.34 7.11 -18.06
C GLY A 559 -6.26 7.98 -17.43
N ALA A 560 -5.31 8.46 -18.24
CA ALA A 560 -4.23 9.27 -17.72
C ALA A 560 -3.65 10.20 -18.79
N GLU A 561 -3.31 11.42 -18.39
CA GLU A 561 -2.67 12.40 -19.27
C GLU A 561 -1.37 12.90 -18.63
N PRO A 562 -0.22 12.79 -19.30
CA PRO A 562 1.04 13.29 -18.76
C PRO A 562 1.05 14.82 -18.80
N PHE A 563 1.58 15.45 -17.75
CA PHE A 563 1.83 16.89 -17.77
C PHE A 563 3.28 17.22 -17.41
N ASN A 564 3.86 18.19 -18.12
CA ASN A 564 5.31 18.41 -18.12
C ASN A 564 5.78 19.17 -16.87
N VAL A 565 6.23 18.43 -15.85
CA VAL A 565 6.75 19.02 -14.62
C VAL A 565 8.15 19.65 -14.78
N ALA A 566 8.81 19.49 -15.95
CA ALA A 566 10.13 19.99 -16.36
C ALA A 566 11.11 20.29 -15.20
N PRO A 567 12.13 19.44 -14.94
CA PRO A 567 13.08 19.67 -13.88
C PRO A 567 13.89 20.96 -14.14
N GLY A 568 14.21 21.68 -13.06
CA GLY A 568 15.19 22.77 -13.13
C GLY A 568 16.57 22.25 -13.55
N SER A 569 17.45 23.11 -14.05
CA SER A 569 18.76 22.76 -14.61
C SER A 569 19.83 22.37 -13.55
N GLY A 570 19.50 21.51 -12.58
CA GLY A 570 20.35 21.03 -11.48
C GLY A 570 20.41 19.51 -11.35
N TYR A 571 21.12 19.00 -10.33
CA TYR A 571 21.04 17.58 -9.94
C TYR A 571 19.73 17.36 -9.17
N GLY A 572 18.91 16.39 -9.60
CA GLY A 572 17.76 15.85 -8.85
C GLY A 572 16.71 16.86 -8.35
N PRO A 573 15.45 16.77 -8.76
CA PRO A 573 14.37 17.19 -7.90
C PRO A 573 14.09 16.13 -6.80
N TYR A 574 13.75 16.57 -5.59
CA TYR A 574 13.43 15.69 -4.45
C TYR A 574 12.15 16.14 -3.75
N MET A 575 11.46 15.18 -3.10
CA MET A 575 10.31 15.42 -2.22
C MET A 575 9.26 16.34 -2.85
N PRO A 576 8.70 15.96 -4.02
CA PRO A 576 7.68 16.77 -4.64
C PRO A 576 6.40 16.72 -3.83
N ASP A 577 5.72 17.86 -3.74
CA ASP A 577 4.36 17.98 -3.26
C ASP A 577 3.55 18.82 -4.24
N VAL A 578 2.25 18.57 -4.34
CA VAL A 578 1.38 19.18 -5.35
C VAL A 578 0.11 19.75 -4.72
N SER A 579 -0.31 20.91 -5.19
CA SER A 579 -1.62 21.51 -4.90
C SER A 579 -2.19 22.10 -6.18
N GLY A 580 -3.20 21.46 -6.74
CA GLY A 580 -3.73 21.73 -8.07
C GLY A 580 -2.65 21.62 -9.15
N MET A 581 -2.27 22.75 -9.73
CA MET A 581 -1.23 22.88 -10.76
C MET A 581 0.07 23.50 -10.20
N LYS A 582 0.19 23.58 -8.88
CA LYS A 582 1.36 24.15 -8.19
C LYS A 582 2.14 23.03 -7.57
N ILE A 583 3.45 23.05 -7.76
CA ILE A 583 4.35 21.99 -7.31
C ILE A 583 5.44 22.65 -6.49
N ALA A 584 5.63 22.18 -5.27
CA ALA A 584 6.76 22.53 -4.44
C ALA A 584 7.70 21.34 -4.37
N TYR A 585 9.00 21.58 -4.56
CA TYR A 585 10.00 20.53 -4.53
C TYR A 585 11.36 21.09 -4.16
N VAL A 586 12.29 20.21 -3.82
CA VAL A 586 13.68 20.55 -3.55
C VAL A 586 14.50 20.37 -4.81
N LEU A 587 15.39 21.32 -5.12
CA LEU A 587 16.37 21.19 -6.21
C LEU A 587 17.79 21.35 -5.66
N GLN A 588 18.70 20.46 -6.04
CA GLN A 588 20.12 20.63 -5.77
C GLN A 588 20.83 21.36 -6.92
N THR A 589 21.48 22.48 -6.63
CA THR A 589 22.27 23.21 -7.62
C THR A 589 23.56 22.46 -7.94
N THR A 590 24.19 22.81 -9.06
CA THR A 590 25.51 22.26 -9.44
C THR A 590 26.63 22.64 -8.46
N GLN A 591 26.40 23.63 -7.58
CA GLN A 591 27.31 23.99 -6.49
C GLN A 591 27.02 23.25 -5.17
N GLY A 592 26.00 22.39 -5.11
CA GLY A 592 25.61 21.63 -3.92
C GLY A 592 24.65 22.36 -2.98
N ASP A 593 24.19 23.57 -3.33
CA ASP A 593 23.17 24.29 -2.56
C ASP A 593 21.80 23.65 -2.77
N LEU A 594 20.96 23.68 -1.73
CA LEU A 594 19.58 23.20 -1.81
C LEU A 594 18.62 24.38 -1.96
N GLN A 595 17.64 24.22 -2.83
CA GLN A 595 16.65 25.24 -3.14
C GLN A 595 15.25 24.70 -2.91
N ILE A 596 14.42 25.43 -2.18
CA ILE A 596 12.97 25.24 -2.26
C ILE A 596 12.52 25.89 -3.54
N VAL A 597 11.98 25.09 -4.45
CA VAL A 597 11.47 25.54 -5.72
C VAL A 597 9.96 25.42 -5.70
N TYR A 598 9.31 26.50 -6.14
CA TYR A 598 7.88 26.54 -6.37
C TYR A 598 7.65 26.77 -7.86
N LYS A 599 6.84 25.90 -8.45
CA LYS A 599 6.46 25.97 -9.85
C LYS A 599 4.95 25.99 -9.94
N ASP A 600 4.42 27.07 -10.47
CA ASP A 600 3.03 27.19 -10.87
C ASP A 600 2.94 26.87 -12.36
N MET A 601 2.43 25.69 -12.67
CA MET A 601 2.28 25.19 -14.03
C MET A 601 1.21 25.96 -14.82
N THR A 602 0.29 26.60 -14.12
CA THR A 602 -0.80 27.37 -14.69
C THR A 602 -0.31 28.72 -15.21
N THR A 603 0.48 29.44 -14.42
CA THR A 603 1.06 30.73 -14.83
C THR A 603 2.42 30.61 -15.51
N GLY A 604 3.03 29.42 -15.46
CA GLY A 604 4.42 29.19 -15.87
C GLY A 604 5.45 29.80 -14.91
N LYS A 605 5.01 30.36 -13.78
CA LYS A 605 5.89 30.98 -12.80
C LYS A 605 6.77 29.91 -12.15
N LEU A 606 8.08 30.10 -12.26
CA LEU A 606 9.08 29.31 -11.56
C LEU A 606 9.85 30.23 -10.62
N GLU A 607 9.84 29.93 -9.33
CA GLU A 607 10.45 30.74 -8.30
C GLU A 607 11.25 29.88 -7.32
N THR A 608 12.46 30.32 -6.99
CA THR A 608 13.20 29.77 -5.84
C THR A 608 12.73 30.48 -4.58
N LEU A 609 12.04 29.76 -3.69
CA LEU A 609 11.47 30.34 -2.49
C LEU A 609 12.50 30.61 -1.39
N ALA A 610 13.53 29.76 -1.31
CA ALA A 610 14.65 29.88 -0.40
C ALA A 610 15.88 29.19 -1.02
N SER A 611 17.06 29.78 -0.81
CA SER A 611 18.37 29.25 -1.26
C SER A 611 19.34 29.19 -0.08
N GLY A 612 20.11 28.10 0.01
CA GLY A 612 21.00 27.83 1.14
C GLY A 612 21.10 26.34 1.40
N ALA A 613 21.56 25.96 2.58
CA ALA A 613 21.53 24.57 2.97
C ALA A 613 20.43 24.37 4.01
N TYR A 614 19.49 23.50 3.64
CA TYR A 614 18.27 23.26 4.36
C TYR A 614 17.89 21.79 4.15
N TYR A 615 17.32 21.17 5.15
CA TYR A 615 16.77 19.80 5.06
C TYR A 615 15.26 19.92 4.91
N LEU A 616 14.71 19.58 3.75
CA LEU A 616 13.53 20.24 3.19
C LEU A 616 12.43 19.25 2.78
N TYR A 617 11.39 19.09 3.61
CA TYR A 617 10.11 18.55 3.17
C TYR A 617 9.19 19.74 2.84
N PRO A 618 9.16 20.25 1.60
CA PRO A 618 8.17 21.23 1.24
C PRO A 618 6.79 20.58 1.23
N LYS A 619 5.82 21.24 1.86
CA LYS A 619 4.41 20.98 1.64
C LYS A 619 3.74 22.22 1.09
N VAL A 620 2.83 22.04 0.13
CA VAL A 620 2.13 23.12 -0.56
C VAL A 620 0.63 22.94 -0.46
N ASP A 621 -0.07 24.01 -0.06
CA ASP A 621 -1.52 24.09 -0.21
C ASP A 621 -1.89 25.47 -0.74
N GLY A 622 -2.44 25.50 -1.95
CA GLY A 622 -2.69 26.73 -2.69
C GLY A 622 -1.41 27.53 -2.90
N ASP A 623 -1.35 28.74 -2.34
CA ASP A 623 -0.19 29.64 -2.45
C ASP A 623 0.77 29.55 -1.24
N LEU A 624 0.43 28.72 -0.26
CA LEU A 624 1.20 28.59 0.98
C LEU A 624 2.17 27.42 0.84
N VAL A 625 3.46 27.69 0.99
CA VAL A 625 4.51 26.65 1.04
C VAL A 625 5.15 26.68 2.43
N VAL A 626 5.23 25.50 3.06
CA VAL A 626 5.88 25.29 4.35
C VAL A 626 7.02 24.31 4.20
N TRP A 627 8.10 24.48 4.97
CA TRP A 627 9.23 23.56 4.96
C TRP A 627 10.00 23.61 6.27
N ALA A 628 10.62 22.49 6.65
CA ALA A 628 11.64 22.48 7.70
C ALA A 628 12.98 22.92 7.10
N GLY A 629 13.88 23.56 7.86
CA GLY A 629 15.22 23.89 7.33
C GLY A 629 16.12 24.77 8.20
N GLY A 630 17.32 25.06 7.68
CA GLY A 630 18.23 26.12 8.16
C GLY A 630 19.60 25.64 8.58
N ILE A 631 20.13 24.59 7.94
CA ILE A 631 21.28 23.79 8.39
C ILE A 631 22.27 23.66 7.23
N SER A 632 23.55 24.04 7.39
CA SER A 632 24.47 24.01 6.24
C SER A 632 24.78 22.58 5.75
N TYR A 633 25.11 22.36 4.46
CA TYR A 633 25.43 21.01 3.93
C TYR A 633 26.57 20.37 4.73
N ASN A 634 27.51 21.19 5.20
CA ASN A 634 28.63 20.78 6.03
C ASN A 634 28.24 20.42 7.47
N GLU A 635 27.09 20.90 7.96
CA GLU A 635 26.52 20.56 9.28
C GLU A 635 25.75 19.23 9.23
N MET A 636 25.38 18.72 8.05
CA MET A 636 24.60 17.49 7.84
C MET A 636 25.36 16.19 8.15
N SER A 637 26.54 16.26 8.76
CA SER A 637 27.34 15.10 9.22
C SER A 637 27.32 14.92 10.75
N SER A 638 26.54 15.74 11.46
CA SER A 638 26.40 15.75 12.94
C SER A 638 24.94 15.99 13.34
N PRO A 639 24.54 15.76 14.61
CA PRO A 639 23.16 15.96 15.03
C PRO A 639 22.71 17.43 14.89
N VAL A 640 21.65 17.65 14.11
CA VAL A 640 21.26 18.98 13.62
C VAL A 640 19.82 19.35 13.95
N CYS A 641 19.65 20.54 14.52
CA CYS A 641 18.32 21.11 14.77
C CYS A 641 17.85 21.92 13.56
N SER A 642 16.55 21.97 13.32
CA SER A 642 15.91 22.64 12.17
C SER A 642 14.86 23.66 12.62
N ASN A 643 14.61 24.67 11.80
CA ASN A 643 13.51 25.62 11.93
C ASN A 643 12.31 25.13 11.11
N VAL A 644 11.11 25.68 11.39
CA VAL A 644 9.96 25.58 10.47
C VAL A 644 9.69 26.95 9.86
N PHE A 645 9.61 26.98 8.53
CA PHE A 645 9.35 28.16 7.73
C PHE A 645 8.01 28.07 7.01
N VAL A 646 7.45 29.24 6.72
CA VAL A 646 6.25 29.41 5.89
C VAL A 646 6.47 30.56 4.92
N ARG A 647 5.90 30.46 3.71
CA ARG A 647 5.86 31.55 2.74
C ARG A 647 4.58 31.48 1.91
N GLY A 648 3.90 32.63 1.80
CA GLY A 648 2.81 32.83 0.84
C GLY A 648 3.30 33.44 -0.48
N SER A 649 2.42 33.51 -1.49
CA SER A 649 2.71 34.10 -2.80
C SER A 649 3.28 35.53 -2.70
N GLY A 650 4.52 35.72 -3.19
CA GLY A 650 5.18 37.04 -3.26
C GLY A 650 5.76 37.61 -1.96
N GLY A 651 5.60 36.92 -0.82
CA GLY A 651 6.17 37.33 0.48
C GLY A 651 7.63 36.93 0.67
N VAL A 652 8.26 37.28 1.81
CA VAL A 652 9.58 36.76 2.25
C VAL A 652 9.33 35.56 3.18
N PRO A 653 10.18 34.51 3.19
CA PRO A 653 10.07 33.43 4.17
C PRO A 653 9.98 33.93 5.62
N LEU A 654 8.98 33.47 6.36
CA LEU A 654 8.80 33.71 7.78
C LEU A 654 9.16 32.43 8.57
N ALA A 655 9.97 32.55 9.61
CA ALA A 655 10.23 31.44 10.52
C ALA A 655 9.09 31.35 11.56
N LEU A 656 8.26 30.31 11.48
CA LEU A 656 7.22 30.04 12.49
C LEU A 656 7.84 29.63 13.82
N ARG A 657 8.90 28.83 13.78
CA ARG A 657 9.69 28.42 14.94
C ARG A 657 11.16 28.36 14.58
N SER A 658 11.99 29.00 15.40
CA SER A 658 13.45 28.98 15.25
C SER A 658 14.10 27.93 16.15
N ARG A 659 15.03 27.16 15.58
CA ARG A 659 15.83 26.14 16.27
C ARG A 659 16.66 26.72 17.40
N THR A 660 16.95 25.89 18.39
CA THR A 660 17.94 26.19 19.45
C THR A 660 18.96 25.05 19.56
N SER A 661 19.85 25.06 20.55
CA SER A 661 20.71 23.90 20.83
C SER A 661 19.95 22.69 21.41
N THR A 662 18.69 22.90 21.80
CA THR A 662 17.88 21.94 22.58
C THR A 662 16.49 21.66 22.01
N ALA A 663 16.14 22.28 20.88
CA ALA A 663 14.84 22.12 20.23
C ALA A 663 15.00 22.11 18.71
N SER A 664 14.34 21.15 18.06
CA SER A 664 14.35 20.91 16.62
C SER A 664 12.92 20.74 16.10
N TYR A 665 12.62 21.24 14.89
CA TYR A 665 11.28 21.28 14.31
C TYR A 665 11.26 20.67 12.90
N ASN A 666 10.59 19.53 12.72
CA ASN A 666 10.63 18.71 11.49
C ASN A 666 9.24 18.32 10.97
N HIS A 667 9.20 17.71 9.79
CA HIS A 667 7.99 17.16 9.14
C HIS A 667 6.79 18.13 9.16
N PRO A 668 6.91 19.34 8.60
CA PRO A 668 5.76 20.22 8.55
C PRO A 668 4.72 19.69 7.55
N ALA A 669 3.45 19.84 7.90
CA ALA A 669 2.31 19.61 7.01
C ALA A 669 1.39 20.82 7.04
N VAL A 670 0.64 21.04 5.95
CA VAL A 670 -0.20 22.23 5.77
C VAL A 670 -1.56 21.87 5.18
N SER A 671 -2.61 22.45 5.74
CA SER A 671 -3.96 22.39 5.18
C SER A 671 -4.66 23.73 5.38
N GLY A 672 -5.06 24.38 4.30
CA GLY A 672 -5.56 25.75 4.27
C GLY A 672 -4.60 26.74 4.94
N ARG A 673 -4.94 27.17 6.16
CA ARG A 673 -4.15 28.11 6.97
C ARG A 673 -3.62 27.51 8.27
N LYS A 674 -3.68 26.19 8.43
CA LYS A 674 -3.13 25.51 9.59
C LYS A 674 -1.87 24.77 9.17
N VAL A 675 -0.80 24.99 9.92
CA VAL A 675 0.49 24.33 9.74
C VAL A 675 0.78 23.54 11.00
N VAL A 676 1.11 22.26 10.86
CA VAL A 676 1.52 21.38 11.97
C VAL A 676 2.92 20.85 11.72
N TRP A 677 3.63 20.50 12.79
CA TRP A 677 5.00 19.96 12.72
C TRP A 677 5.35 19.17 13.98
N VAL A 678 6.42 18.39 13.88
CA VAL A 678 7.04 17.66 15.00
C VAL A 678 8.02 18.56 15.74
N GLN A 679 7.90 18.67 17.06
CA GLN A 679 8.83 19.41 17.93
C GLN A 679 9.57 18.44 18.85
N HIS A 680 10.86 18.24 18.62
CA HIS A 680 11.72 17.43 19.49
C HIS A 680 12.15 18.22 20.73
N LEU A 681 12.03 17.62 21.92
CA LEU A 681 12.33 18.26 23.20
C LEU A 681 13.61 17.70 23.85
N GLY A 682 14.30 18.54 24.63
CA GLY A 682 15.39 18.09 25.52
C GLY A 682 16.66 17.64 24.78
N LEU A 683 16.82 18.05 23.52
CA LEU A 683 17.99 17.73 22.71
C LEU A 683 19.25 18.34 23.30
N ASP A 684 20.40 17.71 23.04
CA ASP A 684 21.70 18.31 23.25
C ASP A 684 22.60 17.94 22.07
N LYS A 685 22.84 18.88 21.16
CA LYS A 685 23.69 18.67 19.97
C LYS A 685 25.11 18.20 20.28
N ALA A 686 25.57 18.36 21.52
CA ALA A 686 26.89 17.91 21.96
C ALA A 686 26.91 16.46 22.48
N VAL A 687 25.75 15.83 22.67
CA VAL A 687 25.61 14.48 23.25
C VAL A 687 24.82 13.60 22.27
N ALA A 688 25.51 12.92 21.35
CA ALA A 688 24.89 12.11 20.30
C ALA A 688 23.92 11.04 20.84
N GLU A 689 24.19 10.46 22.02
CA GLU A 689 23.31 9.47 22.68
C GLU A 689 21.92 10.02 23.03
N LYS A 690 21.77 11.35 23.18
CA LYS A 690 20.49 12.00 23.46
C LYS A 690 19.65 12.32 22.21
N TRP A 691 20.17 12.01 21.02
CA TRP A 691 19.47 12.24 19.75
C TRP A 691 18.70 11.02 19.30
N TYR A 692 19.24 9.83 19.58
CA TYR A 692 18.56 8.59 19.29
C TYR A 692 17.26 8.50 20.10
N ASN A 693 16.16 8.30 19.39
CA ASN A 693 14.81 8.08 19.89
C ASN A 693 14.30 9.20 20.82
N THR A 694 14.44 10.45 20.35
CA THR A 694 14.10 11.65 21.11
C THR A 694 12.58 11.82 21.23
N PRO A 695 12.05 12.13 22.43
CA PRO A 695 10.63 12.46 22.57
C PRO A 695 10.26 13.76 21.84
N TYR A 696 9.08 13.77 21.24
CA TYR A 696 8.55 14.95 20.56
C TYR A 696 7.10 15.24 20.91
N ASP A 697 6.73 16.49 20.70
CA ASP A 697 5.35 16.99 20.69
C ASP A 697 4.89 17.15 19.24
N ILE A 698 3.57 17.11 19.02
CA ILE A 698 2.94 17.64 17.80
C ILE A 698 2.45 19.05 18.09
N CYS A 699 2.97 20.02 17.34
CA CYS A 699 2.69 21.43 17.51
C CYS A 699 2.15 22.02 16.20
N GLY A 700 1.55 23.20 16.29
CA GLY A 700 1.06 23.90 15.10
C GLY A 700 0.91 25.40 15.26
N ALA A 701 0.57 26.04 14.14
CA ALA A 701 0.19 27.44 14.06
C ALA A 701 -0.97 27.61 13.07
N ASP A 702 -1.94 28.43 13.47
CA ASP A 702 -2.89 29.06 12.55
C ASP A 702 -2.22 30.31 11.98
N VAL A 703 -2.01 30.28 10.66
CA VAL A 703 -1.35 31.33 9.87
C VAL A 703 -2.34 32.12 9.02
N SER A 704 -3.61 32.18 9.44
CA SER A 704 -4.63 33.04 8.82
C SER A 704 -4.19 34.51 8.79
N ASN A 705 -3.42 34.93 9.80
CA ASN A 705 -2.64 36.17 9.77
C ASN A 705 -1.15 35.85 9.94
N LEU A 706 -0.39 35.93 8.84
CA LEU A 706 1.06 35.67 8.84
C LEU A 706 1.85 36.66 9.70
N ASP A 707 1.35 37.87 9.94
CA ASP A 707 2.02 38.86 10.79
C ASP A 707 1.82 38.56 12.29
N SER A 708 0.81 37.76 12.63
CA SER A 708 0.50 37.36 14.00
C SER A 708 -0.05 35.93 14.08
N PRO A 709 0.79 34.89 13.84
CA PRO A 709 0.35 33.50 13.91
C PRO A 709 -0.12 33.10 15.32
N VAL A 710 -1.17 32.29 15.39
CA VAL A 710 -1.68 31.73 16.66
C VAL A 710 -1.13 30.33 16.83
N TYR A 711 -0.29 30.12 17.84
CA TYR A 711 0.37 28.84 18.08
C TYR A 711 -0.44 27.94 19.03
N PHE A 712 -0.40 26.64 18.78
CA PHE A 712 -1.05 25.63 19.61
C PHE A 712 -0.20 24.34 19.70
N THR A 713 -0.51 23.49 20.68
CA THR A 713 0.06 22.15 20.83
C THR A 713 -1.07 21.16 20.64
N VAL A 714 -0.92 20.25 19.68
CA VAL A 714 -1.90 19.20 19.39
C VAL A 714 -1.78 18.09 20.42
N ALA A 715 -0.56 17.60 20.64
CA ALA A 715 -0.28 16.54 21.60
C ALA A 715 1.12 16.72 22.20
N ALA A 716 1.23 16.63 23.52
CA ALA A 716 2.51 16.65 24.23
C ALA A 716 3.00 15.23 24.47
N ASN A 717 4.32 15.00 24.38
CA ASN A 717 4.94 13.67 24.48
C ASN A 717 4.26 12.65 23.53
N ALA A 718 4.01 13.11 22.31
CA ALA A 718 3.21 12.45 21.28
C ALA A 718 3.88 11.20 20.71
N GLY A 719 5.21 11.16 20.73
CA GLY A 719 5.98 10.01 20.28
C GLY A 719 7.46 10.17 20.53
N ARG A 720 8.26 9.27 19.96
CA ARG A 720 9.72 9.32 19.99
C ARG A 720 10.26 8.97 18.62
N ARG A 721 11.22 9.76 18.13
CA ARG A 721 11.92 9.54 16.86
C ARG A 721 13.23 10.31 16.88
N ASP A 722 14.19 9.85 16.09
CA ASP A 722 15.43 10.59 15.86
C ASP A 722 15.07 11.92 15.16
N PRO A 723 15.61 13.06 15.61
CA PRO A 723 15.53 14.28 14.83
C PRO A 723 16.44 14.13 13.61
N VAL A 724 15.88 13.64 12.50
CA VAL A 724 16.48 13.44 11.17
C VAL A 724 17.84 12.71 11.16
N ALA A 725 17.88 11.54 10.50
CA ALA A 725 19.08 10.73 10.38
C ALA A 725 20.13 11.35 9.42
N ILE A 726 21.37 11.44 9.90
CA ILE A 726 22.46 12.25 9.33
C ILE A 726 23.18 11.55 8.14
N SER A 727 22.99 10.24 7.97
CA SER A 727 23.76 9.44 7.00
C SER A 727 23.24 9.48 5.57
N SER A 728 21.97 9.84 5.33
CA SER A 728 21.41 10.04 3.99
C SER A 728 20.15 10.92 4.01
N PRO A 729 20.26 12.22 3.68
CA PRO A 729 19.15 13.17 3.78
C PRO A 729 18.00 12.93 2.80
N PHE A 730 18.18 11.99 1.87
CA PHE A 730 17.21 11.62 0.85
C PHE A 730 16.66 10.20 1.05
N ALA A 731 17.10 9.49 2.11
CA ALA A 731 16.67 8.12 2.39
C ALA A 731 15.48 8.03 3.35
N GLU A 732 15.17 9.09 4.09
CA GLU A 732 13.98 9.14 4.94
C GLU A 732 12.78 9.53 4.06
N THR A 733 11.85 8.59 3.89
CA THR A 733 10.66 8.77 3.04
C THR A 733 9.36 8.83 3.83
N ASP A 734 9.41 8.54 5.14
CA ASP A 734 8.23 8.45 5.99
C ASP A 734 7.72 9.83 6.39
N SER A 735 6.43 10.07 6.22
CA SER A 735 5.72 11.20 6.81
C SER A 735 5.45 10.90 8.28
N VAL A 736 5.78 11.82 9.19
CA VAL A 736 5.50 11.60 10.63
C VAL A 736 4.13 12.15 11.04
N VAL A 737 3.76 13.28 10.46
CA VAL A 737 2.53 14.02 10.75
C VAL A 737 1.97 14.56 9.45
N ASP A 738 0.64 14.52 9.33
CA ASP A 738 -0.10 15.08 8.20
C ASP A 738 -1.38 15.76 8.69
N ILE A 739 -1.98 16.61 7.85
CA ILE A 739 -3.19 17.37 8.19
C ILE A 739 -4.13 17.52 6.99
N SER A 740 -5.42 17.30 7.23
CA SER A 740 -6.49 17.62 6.28
C SER A 740 -7.60 18.38 6.95
N GLY A 741 -7.76 19.66 6.57
CA GLY A 741 -8.68 20.58 7.21
C GLY A 741 -8.37 20.73 8.71
N ASP A 742 -9.25 20.20 9.54
CA ASP A 742 -9.16 20.25 11.00
C ASP A 742 -8.73 18.91 11.63
N VAL A 743 -8.34 17.92 10.83
CA VAL A 743 -7.89 16.61 11.30
C VAL A 743 -6.38 16.50 11.14
N VAL A 744 -5.67 16.29 12.25
CA VAL A 744 -4.22 16.04 12.28
C VAL A 744 -4.00 14.57 12.56
N VAL A 745 -3.15 13.89 11.78
CA VAL A 745 -2.74 12.50 12.04
C VAL A 745 -1.24 12.43 12.24
N TRP A 746 -0.79 11.53 13.09
CA TRP A 746 0.65 11.29 13.29
C TRP A 746 0.92 9.86 13.72
N GLU A 747 2.12 9.38 13.40
CA GLU A 747 2.65 8.17 14.02
C GLU A 747 3.28 8.50 15.37
N GLY A 748 3.24 7.58 16.34
CA GLY A 748 3.91 7.76 17.63
C GLY A 748 4.15 6.43 18.31
N GLN A 749 5.42 6.09 18.56
CA GLN A 749 5.81 4.81 19.20
C GLN A 749 5.30 3.56 18.45
N GLY A 750 5.20 3.64 17.13
CA GLY A 750 4.68 2.55 16.30
C GLY A 750 3.16 2.49 16.20
N ASN A 751 2.42 3.45 16.77
CA ASN A 751 0.96 3.56 16.67
C ASN A 751 0.54 4.74 15.79
N ILE A 752 -0.70 4.76 15.31
CA ILE A 752 -1.29 5.93 14.62
C ILE A 752 -2.29 6.64 15.53
N TYR A 753 -2.21 7.97 15.56
CA TYR A 753 -3.11 8.84 16.30
C TYR A 753 -3.76 9.87 15.38
N ALA A 754 -4.90 10.39 15.80
CA ALA A 754 -5.59 11.50 15.16
C ALA A 754 -6.05 12.54 16.19
N ALA A 755 -6.18 13.79 15.74
CA ALA A 755 -6.73 14.86 16.55
C ALA A 755 -7.66 15.78 15.74
N ASP A 756 -8.75 16.20 16.37
CA ASP A 756 -9.64 17.27 15.89
C ASP A 756 -9.17 18.61 16.47
N ILE A 757 -8.78 19.53 15.58
CA ILE A 757 -8.29 20.89 15.90
C ILE A 757 -9.26 21.99 15.41
N SER A 758 -10.54 21.67 15.24
CA SER A 758 -11.58 22.66 14.92
C SER A 758 -11.78 23.67 16.05
N ASP A 759 -11.62 23.24 17.30
CA ASP A 759 -11.57 24.09 18.51
C ASP A 759 -10.19 24.00 19.17
N LEU A 760 -9.35 25.00 18.91
CA LEU A 760 -7.98 25.06 19.46
C LEU A 760 -7.95 25.16 21.00
N GLY A 761 -9.05 25.55 21.64
CA GLY A 761 -9.18 25.55 23.11
C GLY A 761 -9.50 24.17 23.70
N ASN A 762 -9.92 23.21 22.87
CA ASN A 762 -10.38 21.89 23.28
C ASN A 762 -10.06 20.83 22.21
N ILE A 763 -8.77 20.62 21.96
CA ILE A 763 -8.26 19.63 21.02
C ILE A 763 -8.55 18.21 21.55
N LYS A 764 -9.15 17.36 20.71
CA LYS A 764 -9.49 15.98 21.04
C LYS A 764 -8.55 15.03 20.33
N VAL A 765 -7.77 14.26 21.08
CA VAL A 765 -6.84 13.23 20.57
C VAL A 765 -7.46 11.85 20.74
N VAL A 766 -7.33 11.01 19.72
CA VAL A 766 -7.73 9.60 19.73
C VAL A 766 -6.62 8.72 19.14
N THR A 767 -6.55 7.49 19.61
CA THR A 767 -5.74 6.44 19.00
C THR A 767 -6.51 5.85 17.82
N VAL A 768 -5.89 5.82 16.64
CA VAL A 768 -6.47 5.25 15.41
C VAL A 768 -6.15 3.76 15.30
N CYS A 769 -4.89 3.40 15.57
CA CYS A 769 -4.39 2.03 15.54
C CYS A 769 -3.29 1.87 16.59
N ASP A 770 -3.35 0.81 17.40
CA ASP A 770 -2.36 0.43 18.42
C ASP A 770 -1.90 -1.03 18.31
N HIS A 771 -1.88 -1.54 17.08
CA HIS A 771 -1.46 -2.91 16.83
C HIS A 771 0.03 -3.13 17.23
N PRO A 772 0.43 -4.29 17.80
CA PRO A 772 1.79 -4.49 18.31
C PRO A 772 2.94 -4.37 17.28
N ALA A 773 2.63 -4.57 16.00
CA ALA A 773 3.58 -4.32 14.90
C ALA A 773 3.84 -2.82 14.74
N ARG A 774 4.78 -2.42 13.88
CA ARG A 774 5.01 -0.98 13.63
C ARG A 774 3.97 -0.43 12.67
N GLN A 775 3.37 0.71 13.01
CA GLN A 775 2.64 1.57 12.10
C GLN A 775 3.41 2.87 11.87
N TYR A 776 3.50 3.30 10.60
CA TYR A 776 4.26 4.49 10.20
C TYR A 776 3.71 5.13 8.92
N ASP A 777 4.20 6.32 8.59
CA ASP A 777 3.87 7.04 7.35
C ASP A 777 2.37 7.30 7.12
N PRO A 778 1.66 7.96 8.07
CA PRO A 778 0.25 8.29 7.88
C PRO A 778 0.05 9.45 6.89
N ALA A 779 -0.98 9.33 6.06
CA ALA A 779 -1.52 10.38 5.21
C ALA A 779 -3.04 10.53 5.42
N VAL A 780 -3.57 11.75 5.34
CA VAL A 780 -4.98 12.03 5.64
C VAL A 780 -5.65 12.89 4.57
N SER A 781 -6.89 12.55 4.20
CA SER A 781 -7.76 13.43 3.41
C SER A 781 -9.20 13.38 3.94
N GLY A 782 -9.68 14.53 4.39
CA GLY A 782 -10.97 14.67 5.07
C GLY A 782 -11.05 13.73 6.27
N ARG A 783 -11.99 12.77 6.21
CA ARG A 783 -12.23 11.76 7.25
C ARG A 783 -11.37 10.50 7.13
N PHE A 784 -10.64 10.31 6.03
CA PHE A 784 -9.91 9.06 5.78
C PHE A 784 -8.43 9.24 6.07
N VAL A 785 -7.88 8.31 6.85
CA VAL A 785 -6.44 8.19 7.09
C VAL A 785 -5.96 6.86 6.54
N VAL A 786 -4.76 6.85 5.96
CA VAL A 786 -4.05 5.65 5.51
C VAL A 786 -2.65 5.65 6.08
N TRP A 787 -2.07 4.47 6.34
CA TRP A 787 -0.73 4.32 6.90
C TRP A 787 -0.11 2.98 6.52
N THR A 788 1.21 2.91 6.56
CA THR A 788 1.97 1.67 6.35
C THR A 788 2.02 0.87 7.66
N ASP A 789 1.76 -0.43 7.60
CA ASP A 789 1.54 -1.30 8.75
C ASP A 789 2.28 -2.64 8.60
N GLU A 790 3.20 -2.94 9.51
CA GLU A 790 4.03 -4.14 9.49
C GLU A 790 3.34 -5.37 10.13
N ARG A 791 2.00 -5.35 10.30
CA ARG A 791 1.27 -6.45 10.96
C ARG A 791 1.29 -7.78 10.21
N ASN A 792 1.51 -7.75 8.89
CA ASN A 792 1.53 -8.97 8.07
C ASN A 792 2.93 -9.27 7.50
N ASP A 793 3.69 -8.26 7.12
CA ASP A 793 5.00 -8.36 6.46
C ASP A 793 5.85 -7.08 6.66
N SER A 794 6.77 -6.81 5.74
CA SER A 794 7.62 -5.60 5.72
C SER A 794 6.87 -4.26 5.60
N GLY A 795 5.55 -4.26 5.39
CA GLY A 795 4.67 -3.10 5.52
C GLY A 795 3.56 -3.12 4.48
N ASP A 796 2.32 -3.38 4.90
CA ASP A 796 1.11 -3.32 4.08
C ASP A 796 0.37 -1.99 4.27
N LEU A 797 -0.54 -1.64 3.36
CA LEU A 797 -1.31 -0.41 3.48
C LEU A 797 -2.64 -0.64 4.20
N TYR A 798 -2.84 0.06 5.31
CA TYR A 798 -4.07 0.09 6.08
C TYR A 798 -4.69 1.48 6.10
N GLY A 799 -5.97 1.57 6.46
CA GLY A 799 -6.68 2.82 6.56
C GLY A 799 -7.80 2.78 7.58
N ALA A 800 -8.29 3.96 7.96
CA ALA A 800 -9.39 4.11 8.89
C ALA A 800 -10.30 5.27 8.53
N ASP A 801 -11.55 5.16 8.98
CA ASP A 801 -12.57 6.18 8.85
C ASP A 801 -12.77 6.92 10.18
N LEU A 802 -12.51 8.23 10.18
CA LEU A 802 -12.48 9.10 11.35
C LEU A 802 -13.78 9.92 11.56
N SER A 803 -14.86 9.65 10.82
CA SER A 803 -16.10 10.42 11.03
C SER A 803 -16.82 10.17 12.34
N ASP A 804 -16.52 9.04 12.99
CA ASP A 804 -16.90 8.82 14.37
C ASP A 804 -15.64 8.49 15.17
N LEU A 805 -15.05 9.51 15.78
CA LEU A 805 -13.84 9.37 16.61
C LEU A 805 -14.06 8.48 17.84
N GLN A 806 -15.30 8.09 18.17
CA GLN A 806 -15.59 7.12 19.23
C GLN A 806 -15.62 5.68 18.71
N ASN A 807 -15.83 5.47 17.40
CA ASN A 807 -15.99 4.17 16.77
C ASN A 807 -15.19 4.14 15.45
N ILE A 808 -13.87 4.27 15.56
CA ILE A 808 -12.96 4.25 14.41
C ILE A 808 -13.05 2.87 13.75
N ARG A 809 -13.25 2.86 12.43
CA ARG A 809 -13.30 1.64 11.62
C ARG A 809 -12.04 1.51 10.78
N GLU A 810 -11.15 0.62 11.18
CA GLU A 810 -9.99 0.19 10.39
C GLU A 810 -10.39 -0.72 9.22
N PHE A 811 -9.61 -0.69 8.14
CA PHE A 811 -9.73 -1.57 6.99
C PHE A 811 -8.37 -1.72 6.29
N ALA A 812 -8.13 -2.88 5.68
CA ALA A 812 -6.98 -3.06 4.80
C ALA A 812 -7.22 -2.31 3.47
N VAL A 813 -6.22 -1.59 2.98
CA VAL A 813 -6.26 -0.89 1.70
C VAL A 813 -5.61 -1.72 0.61
N ALA A 814 -4.37 -2.14 0.82
CA ALA A 814 -3.63 -2.99 -0.09
C ALA A 814 -2.74 -3.93 0.71
N LYS A 815 -2.82 -5.23 0.38
CA LYS A 815 -1.96 -6.28 0.92
C LYS A 815 -1.35 -7.05 -0.23
N GLY A 816 -0.06 -7.29 -0.20
CA GLY A 816 0.69 -7.73 -1.37
C GLY A 816 1.89 -8.59 -1.03
N ARG A 817 2.74 -8.84 -2.03
CA ARG A 817 4.11 -9.31 -1.78
C ARG A 817 4.98 -8.06 -1.68
N GLY A 818 5.98 -8.05 -0.83
CA GLY A 818 6.77 -6.85 -0.52
C GLY A 818 5.93 -5.75 0.14
N SER A 819 6.59 -4.66 0.52
CA SER A 819 5.94 -3.53 1.18
C SER A 819 5.07 -2.68 0.23
N GLN A 820 3.84 -2.37 0.65
CA GLN A 820 3.01 -1.28 0.15
C GLN A 820 3.11 -0.07 1.08
N GLN A 821 3.85 0.94 0.65
CA GLN A 821 4.26 2.08 1.49
C GLN A 821 4.14 3.42 0.76
N GLN A 822 4.45 4.53 1.44
CA GLN A 822 4.44 5.88 0.85
C GLN A 822 3.10 6.23 0.25
N ALA A 823 2.03 5.93 0.99
CA ALA A 823 0.70 6.20 0.54
C ALA A 823 0.38 7.69 0.63
N THR A 824 -0.22 8.22 -0.41
CA THR A 824 -0.85 9.53 -0.43
C THR A 824 -2.32 9.35 -0.74
N ILE A 825 -3.18 10.19 -0.16
CA ILE A 825 -4.62 10.11 -0.30
C ILE A 825 -5.20 11.50 -0.59
N ASP A 826 -6.13 11.58 -1.55
CA ASP A 826 -7.04 12.72 -1.66
C ASP A 826 -8.46 12.28 -2.00
N GLY A 827 -9.42 12.69 -1.18
CA GLY A 827 -10.80 12.23 -1.23
C GLY A 827 -10.87 10.71 -1.11
N SER A 828 -11.23 10.04 -2.20
CA SER A 828 -11.32 8.58 -2.27
C SER A 828 -10.10 7.89 -2.86
N LEU A 829 -9.21 8.65 -3.52
CA LEU A 829 -8.12 8.08 -4.31
C LEU A 829 -6.87 7.97 -3.44
N ILE A 830 -6.29 6.78 -3.41
CA ILE A 830 -5.05 6.47 -2.72
C ILE A 830 -4.04 6.05 -3.77
N VAL A 831 -2.83 6.57 -3.70
CA VAL A 831 -1.69 6.14 -4.52
C VAL A 831 -0.57 5.73 -3.59
N TYR A 832 0.07 4.59 -3.86
CA TYR A 832 1.11 4.02 -3.00
C TYR A 832 2.20 3.34 -3.83
N VAL A 833 3.34 3.10 -3.20
CA VAL A 833 4.48 2.39 -3.79
C VAL A 833 4.39 0.91 -3.41
N ASP A 834 4.35 0.03 -4.41
CA ASP A 834 4.49 -1.40 -4.25
C ASP A 834 5.94 -1.82 -4.51
N SER A 835 6.63 -2.30 -3.47
CA SER A 835 8.04 -2.66 -3.52
C SER A 835 8.33 -4.02 -4.15
N SER A 836 7.32 -4.84 -4.46
CA SER A 836 7.51 -6.07 -5.25
C SER A 836 7.90 -5.79 -6.71
N LEU A 837 7.71 -4.54 -7.16
CA LEU A 837 8.08 -4.08 -8.49
C LEU A 837 9.49 -3.45 -8.44
N LEU A 838 10.41 -3.94 -9.29
CA LEU A 838 11.78 -3.44 -9.40
C LEU A 838 11.81 -1.91 -9.56
N GLY A 839 12.27 -1.20 -8.52
CA GLY A 839 12.35 0.27 -8.47
C GLY A 839 11.18 0.98 -7.77
N GLY A 840 10.27 0.24 -7.12
CA GLY A 840 9.03 0.74 -6.56
C GLY A 840 8.03 1.06 -7.67
N GLY A 841 6.94 0.31 -7.79
CA GLY A 841 5.92 0.60 -8.80
C GLY A 841 4.73 1.27 -8.16
N LEU A 842 4.26 2.39 -8.72
CA LEU A 842 3.06 3.03 -8.21
C LEU A 842 1.82 2.19 -8.53
N LYS A 843 0.97 2.03 -7.52
CA LYS A 843 -0.36 1.45 -7.63
C LYS A 843 -1.38 2.41 -7.05
N PHE A 844 -2.66 2.14 -7.31
CA PHE A 844 -3.72 2.94 -6.72
C PHE A 844 -4.77 2.06 -6.05
N ALA A 845 -5.45 2.67 -5.09
CA ALA A 845 -6.66 2.15 -4.49
C ALA A 845 -7.74 3.25 -4.46
N CYS A 846 -9.00 2.83 -4.44
CA CYS A 846 -10.14 3.72 -4.32
C CYS A 846 -11.07 3.31 -3.19
N LEU A 847 -11.40 4.26 -2.33
CA LEU A 847 -12.38 4.06 -1.28
C LEU A 847 -13.79 4.22 -1.84
N THR A 848 -14.62 3.21 -1.64
CA THR A 848 -16.07 3.35 -1.83
C THR A 848 -16.71 3.75 -0.51
N ARG A 849 -17.79 4.53 -0.57
CA ARG A 849 -18.43 5.08 0.64
C ARG A 849 -19.09 4.01 1.49
N ARG A 850 -19.62 2.95 0.86
CA ARG A 850 -20.40 1.89 1.54
C ARG A 850 -19.74 0.52 1.55
N TYR A 851 -18.83 0.21 0.62
CA TYR A 851 -18.56 -1.19 0.27
C TYR A 851 -17.08 -1.62 0.33
N GLY A 852 -16.16 -0.75 0.75
CA GLY A 852 -14.74 -1.10 0.94
C GLY A 852 -13.81 -0.54 -0.14
N VAL A 853 -12.65 -1.18 -0.33
CA VAL A 853 -11.53 -0.67 -1.13
C VAL A 853 -11.46 -1.35 -2.50
N LEU A 854 -11.17 -0.57 -3.54
CA LEU A 854 -10.92 -0.97 -4.92
C LEU A 854 -9.45 -0.81 -5.26
N THR A 855 -8.66 -1.89 -5.27
CA THR A 855 -7.26 -1.86 -5.70
C THR A 855 -7.11 -2.05 -7.21
N GLY A 856 -6.17 -1.37 -7.83
CA GLY A 856 -5.91 -1.49 -9.27
C GLY A 856 -4.47 -1.17 -9.67
N GLU A 857 -4.12 -1.59 -10.88
CA GLU A 857 -2.84 -1.28 -11.50
C GLU A 857 -2.90 0.07 -12.19
N MET A 858 -1.79 0.84 -12.15
CA MET A 858 -1.69 2.07 -12.93
C MET A 858 -1.88 1.80 -14.44
N PRO A 859 -2.41 2.77 -15.22
CA PRO A 859 -2.67 2.60 -16.65
C PRO A 859 -1.46 2.15 -17.49
N SER A 860 -0.26 2.40 -16.98
CA SER A 860 1.00 1.82 -17.43
C SER A 860 1.89 1.57 -16.21
N PRO A 861 2.88 0.66 -16.27
CA PRO A 861 3.85 0.52 -15.20
C PRO A 861 4.58 1.85 -14.93
N LEU A 862 4.33 2.45 -13.77
CA LEU A 862 4.95 3.70 -13.35
C LEU A 862 5.98 3.40 -12.25
N PRO A 863 7.27 3.18 -12.60
CA PRO A 863 8.30 3.07 -11.57
C PRO A 863 8.50 4.43 -10.89
N GLY A 864 8.78 4.39 -9.59
CA GLY A 864 9.05 5.56 -8.80
C GLY A 864 8.68 5.47 -7.33
N THR A 865 8.86 6.59 -6.65
CA THR A 865 8.71 6.76 -5.20
C THR A 865 8.22 8.16 -4.90
N MET A 866 7.82 8.41 -3.64
CA MET A 866 7.33 9.70 -3.15
C MET A 866 6.15 10.23 -4.00
N PRO A 867 5.05 9.47 -4.12
CA PRO A 867 3.85 10.01 -4.74
C PRO A 867 3.25 11.12 -3.87
N ALA A 868 2.83 12.20 -4.50
CA ALA A 868 2.01 13.24 -3.89
C ALA A 868 0.79 13.48 -4.79
N LEU A 869 -0.38 13.52 -4.17
CA LEU A 869 -1.67 13.54 -4.86
C LEU A 869 -2.47 14.76 -4.45
N ASP A 870 -2.99 15.49 -5.43
CA ASP A 870 -4.00 16.52 -5.21
C ASP A 870 -5.14 16.41 -6.22
N GLY A 871 -6.31 16.00 -5.75
CA GLY A 871 -7.45 15.60 -6.57
C GLY A 871 -7.06 14.48 -7.53
N ARG A 872 -6.96 14.85 -8.81
CA ARG A 872 -6.57 13.96 -9.91
C ARG A 872 -5.11 14.09 -10.32
N ASN A 873 -4.38 15.07 -9.78
CA ASN A 873 -3.02 15.36 -10.19
C ASN A 873 -2.05 14.62 -9.27
N LEU A 874 -1.36 13.65 -9.84
CA LEU A 874 -0.32 12.87 -9.19
C LEU A 874 1.04 13.36 -9.67
N VAL A 875 1.94 13.65 -8.73
CA VAL A 875 3.38 13.84 -9.01
C VAL A 875 4.19 12.83 -8.22
N TRP A 876 5.30 12.38 -8.79
CA TRP A 876 6.20 11.43 -8.12
C TRP A 876 7.61 11.55 -8.69
N LEU A 877 8.59 10.93 -8.02
CA LEU A 877 9.93 10.80 -8.57
C LEU A 877 10.06 9.49 -9.36
N SER A 878 10.59 9.55 -10.58
CA SER A 878 10.80 8.35 -11.42
C SER A 878 11.74 7.29 -10.81
N SER A 879 12.50 7.68 -9.78
CA SER A 879 13.30 6.85 -8.88
C SER A 879 13.73 7.73 -7.69
N THR A 880 14.41 7.20 -6.67
CA THR A 880 14.90 7.97 -5.52
C THR A 880 15.71 9.22 -5.89
N TYR A 881 16.38 9.22 -7.06
CA TYR A 881 17.16 10.34 -7.60
C TYR A 881 16.69 10.77 -8.99
N GLY A 882 15.46 10.38 -9.34
CA GLY A 882 14.87 10.57 -10.66
C GLY A 882 14.31 11.96 -10.89
N SER A 883 13.76 12.18 -12.08
CA SER A 883 13.03 13.42 -12.39
C SER A 883 11.61 13.36 -11.82
N ILE A 884 11.03 14.51 -11.49
CA ILE A 884 9.60 14.58 -11.16
C ILE A 884 8.81 14.27 -12.43
N GLN A 885 7.91 13.31 -12.32
CA GLN A 885 6.90 12.97 -13.31
C GLN A 885 5.55 13.49 -12.81
N GLY A 886 4.64 13.75 -13.75
CA GLY A 886 3.30 14.25 -13.46
C GLY A 886 2.26 13.58 -14.35
N LEU A 887 1.16 13.16 -13.73
CA LEU A 887 0.06 12.47 -14.40
C LEU A 887 -1.27 12.94 -13.83
N SER A 888 -2.20 13.33 -14.70
CA SER A 888 -3.58 13.60 -14.30
C SER A 888 -4.40 12.32 -14.49
N LEU A 889 -4.70 11.64 -13.38
CA LEU A 889 -5.45 10.39 -13.34
C LEU A 889 -6.96 10.66 -13.54
N ASN A 890 -7.49 10.16 -14.65
CA ASN A 890 -8.93 10.05 -14.90
C ASN A 890 -9.42 8.71 -14.33
N LEU A 891 -9.72 8.66 -13.04
CA LEU A 891 -10.31 7.48 -12.43
C LEU A 891 -11.81 7.68 -12.18
N GLY A 892 -12.62 6.71 -12.59
CA GLY A 892 -14.06 6.68 -12.37
C GLY A 892 -14.54 5.27 -12.08
N TYR A 893 -15.54 5.13 -11.21
CA TYR A 893 -16.24 3.87 -11.02
C TYR A 893 -17.74 4.12 -10.81
N SER A 894 -18.59 3.18 -11.20
CA SER A 894 -20.02 3.26 -10.89
C SER A 894 -20.46 2.15 -9.93
N VAL A 895 -21.38 2.48 -9.03
CA VAL A 895 -21.99 1.59 -8.03
C VAL A 895 -23.51 1.71 -8.10
N PHE A 896 -24.23 0.66 -7.77
CA PHE A 896 -25.68 0.58 -8.03
C PHE A 896 -26.55 1.56 -7.20
N ASP A 897 -26.09 1.96 -6.02
CA ASP A 897 -26.82 2.79 -5.06
C ASP A 897 -26.09 4.10 -4.71
N GLY A 898 -25.13 4.49 -5.54
CA GLY A 898 -24.43 5.78 -5.42
C GLY A 898 -25.40 6.97 -5.41
N ARG A 899 -25.06 7.98 -4.61
CA ARG A 899 -25.87 9.20 -4.43
C ARG A 899 -25.66 10.25 -5.54
N VAL A 900 -24.64 10.08 -6.36
CA VAL A 900 -24.41 10.88 -7.57
C VAL A 900 -24.91 10.07 -8.74
N GLN A 901 -25.64 10.69 -9.65
CA GLN A 901 -26.18 10.01 -10.82
C GLN A 901 -25.84 10.77 -12.10
N ASN A 902 -25.35 10.07 -13.11
CA ASN A 902 -25.36 10.60 -14.47
C ASN A 902 -26.77 10.41 -15.04
N ALA A 903 -27.48 11.51 -15.29
CA ALA A 903 -28.87 11.51 -15.74
C ALA A 903 -29.06 10.87 -17.12
N ARG A 904 -28.03 10.92 -17.98
CA ARG A 904 -28.08 10.37 -19.34
C ARG A 904 -27.91 8.85 -19.32
N THR A 905 -26.91 8.36 -18.61
CA THR A 905 -26.56 6.92 -18.58
C THR A 905 -27.34 6.15 -17.52
N GLY A 906 -27.83 6.83 -16.49
CA GLY A 906 -28.46 6.23 -15.31
C GLY A 906 -27.45 5.64 -14.32
N LEU A 907 -26.15 5.64 -14.65
CA LEU A 907 -25.08 5.16 -13.77
C LEU A 907 -25.01 6.01 -12.50
N ARG A 908 -24.64 5.36 -11.41
CA ARG A 908 -24.57 5.96 -10.08
C ARG A 908 -23.16 5.85 -9.52
N TYR A 909 -22.76 6.83 -8.72
CA TYR A 909 -21.40 7.03 -8.22
C TYR A 909 -21.47 7.49 -6.76
N ASP A 910 -20.48 7.17 -5.95
CA ASP A 910 -20.40 7.68 -4.57
C ASP A 910 -19.90 9.14 -4.54
N TYR A 911 -19.08 9.49 -5.53
CA TYR A 911 -18.28 10.70 -5.62
C TYR A 911 -18.53 11.44 -6.93
N LEU A 912 -18.59 12.77 -6.85
CA LEU A 912 -18.82 13.68 -7.97
C LEU A 912 -17.69 13.64 -9.00
N GLN A 913 -16.44 13.62 -8.57
CA GLN A 913 -15.29 13.59 -9.49
C GLN A 913 -15.31 12.35 -10.37
N HIS A 914 -15.68 11.19 -9.81
CA HIS A 914 -15.78 9.92 -10.56
C HIS A 914 -16.89 9.99 -11.62
N ALA A 915 -18.02 10.59 -11.28
CA ALA A 915 -19.11 10.81 -12.24
C ALA A 915 -18.69 11.76 -13.37
N VAL A 916 -17.96 12.83 -13.06
CA VAL A 916 -17.40 13.76 -14.06
C VAL A 916 -16.35 13.07 -14.95
N THR A 917 -15.51 12.22 -14.37
CA THR A 917 -14.51 11.44 -15.11
C THR A 917 -15.15 10.52 -16.15
N ASP A 918 -16.26 9.89 -15.82
CA ASP A 918 -16.98 8.96 -16.71
C ASP A 918 -17.94 9.69 -17.68
N ALA A 919 -18.33 10.92 -17.36
CA ALA A 919 -19.26 11.72 -18.16
C ALA A 919 -18.71 12.10 -19.55
N ASN A 920 -19.61 12.14 -20.53
CA ASN A 920 -19.37 12.72 -21.84
C ASN A 920 -19.87 14.17 -21.91
N ASP A 921 -19.44 14.91 -22.93
CA ASP A 921 -19.96 16.26 -23.17
C ASP A 921 -21.50 16.26 -23.29
N GLY A 922 -22.09 17.25 -22.62
CA GLY A 922 -23.53 17.46 -22.46
C GLY A 922 -24.21 16.52 -21.45
N ASP A 923 -23.48 15.67 -20.74
CA ASP A 923 -24.04 14.89 -19.62
C ASP A 923 -24.42 15.81 -18.46
N GLU A 924 -25.42 15.36 -17.69
CA GLU A 924 -25.87 16.01 -16.47
C GLU A 924 -25.63 15.08 -15.28
N ILE A 925 -24.84 15.52 -14.32
CA ILE A 925 -24.49 14.84 -13.07
C ILE A 925 -25.35 15.43 -11.96
N ILE A 926 -26.22 14.61 -11.38
CA ILE A 926 -27.16 14.95 -10.32
C ILE A 926 -26.58 14.51 -8.98
N ALA A 927 -26.38 15.45 -8.07
CA ALA A 927 -25.92 15.23 -6.70
C ALA A 927 -27.10 15.20 -5.72
N GLY A 928 -27.29 14.07 -5.04
CA GLY A 928 -28.19 13.98 -3.89
C GLY A 928 -27.78 14.88 -2.72
N ALA A 929 -28.70 15.12 -1.80
CA ALA A 929 -28.38 15.83 -0.56
C ALA A 929 -27.28 15.11 0.25
N GLY A 930 -26.35 15.88 0.81
CA GLY A 930 -25.28 15.39 1.68
C GLY A 930 -23.97 16.16 1.52
N LEU A 931 -23.01 15.81 2.38
CA LEU A 931 -21.65 16.36 2.35
C LEU A 931 -20.75 15.58 1.39
N TYR A 932 -20.07 16.29 0.49
CA TYR A 932 -19.11 15.81 -0.50
C TYR A 932 -17.72 16.35 -0.14
N GLU A 933 -16.90 15.51 0.47
CA GLU A 933 -15.52 15.83 0.88
C GLU A 933 -14.54 15.39 -0.20
N GLU A 934 -14.62 16.04 -1.36
CA GLU A 934 -13.81 15.74 -2.54
C GLU A 934 -13.61 17.00 -3.38
N LYS A 935 -12.49 17.06 -4.10
CA LYS A 935 -12.25 18.10 -5.12
C LYS A 935 -12.95 17.72 -6.41
N VAL A 936 -13.52 18.70 -7.09
CA VAL A 936 -14.22 18.50 -8.37
C VAL A 936 -13.58 19.39 -9.44
N ASP A 937 -12.90 18.76 -10.37
CA ASP A 937 -12.34 19.33 -11.59
C ASP A 937 -13.16 18.89 -12.81
N PHE A 938 -13.66 19.87 -13.56
CA PHE A 938 -14.42 19.65 -14.79
C PHE A 938 -13.53 19.16 -15.94
N ALA A 939 -12.21 19.33 -15.85
CA ALA A 939 -11.21 18.79 -16.77
C ALA A 939 -11.52 19.04 -18.26
N GLY A 940 -12.04 20.23 -18.57
CA GLY A 940 -12.33 20.66 -19.94
C GLY A 940 -13.64 20.13 -20.51
N LYS A 941 -14.41 19.34 -19.76
CA LYS A 941 -15.65 18.72 -20.23
C LYS A 941 -16.84 19.67 -20.13
N ALA A 942 -17.70 19.65 -21.15
CA ALA A 942 -18.95 20.41 -21.18
C ALA A 942 -20.07 19.66 -20.42
N VAL A 943 -19.88 19.47 -19.11
CA VAL A 943 -20.80 18.71 -18.23
C VAL A 943 -21.56 19.68 -17.31
N THR A 944 -22.80 19.33 -16.95
CA THR A 944 -23.55 20.04 -15.90
C THR A 944 -23.50 19.24 -14.60
N ILE A 945 -23.03 19.83 -13.51
CA ILE A 945 -23.16 19.29 -12.16
C ILE A 945 -24.24 20.09 -11.44
N ARG A 946 -25.28 19.41 -10.95
CA ARG A 946 -26.37 20.07 -10.22
C ARG A 946 -26.87 19.27 -9.03
N SER A 947 -27.53 19.93 -8.08
CA SER A 947 -28.30 19.22 -7.05
C SER A 947 -29.58 18.60 -7.63
N GLU A 948 -30.25 17.74 -6.85
CA GLU A 948 -31.52 17.12 -7.22
C GLU A 948 -32.59 18.14 -7.62
N ASN A 949 -32.64 19.28 -6.92
CA ASN A 949 -33.51 20.40 -7.23
C ASN A 949 -32.77 21.74 -7.00
N PRO A 950 -32.09 22.29 -8.02
CA PRO A 950 -31.28 23.50 -7.87
C PRO A 950 -32.11 24.77 -7.62
N SER A 951 -33.44 24.72 -7.80
CA SER A 951 -34.34 25.84 -7.46
C SER A 951 -34.86 25.81 -6.03
N ASP A 952 -34.66 24.73 -5.27
CA ASP A 952 -35.07 24.64 -3.87
C ASP A 952 -33.89 24.99 -2.95
N PRO A 953 -33.94 26.13 -2.22
CA PRO A 953 -32.85 26.55 -1.35
C PRO A 953 -32.50 25.54 -0.25
N ALA A 954 -33.46 24.73 0.21
CA ALA A 954 -33.20 23.71 1.22
C ALA A 954 -32.37 22.55 0.65
N VAL A 955 -32.61 22.17 -0.61
CA VAL A 955 -31.82 21.16 -1.32
C VAL A 955 -30.41 21.69 -1.62
N VAL A 956 -30.30 22.93 -2.11
CA VAL A 956 -29.00 23.58 -2.34
C VAL A 956 -28.16 23.64 -1.06
N ALA A 957 -28.79 24.00 0.07
CA ALA A 957 -28.13 24.06 1.38
C ALA A 957 -27.72 22.67 1.91
N ALA A 958 -28.45 21.61 1.54
CA ALA A 958 -28.16 20.24 1.95
C ALA A 958 -27.15 19.52 1.05
N THR A 959 -26.96 19.96 -0.21
CA THR A 959 -25.96 19.43 -1.15
C THR A 959 -24.67 20.25 -1.06
N VAL A 960 -23.76 19.82 -0.19
CA VAL A 960 -22.57 20.60 0.22
C VAL A 960 -21.30 19.98 -0.30
N LEU A 961 -20.52 20.74 -1.06
CA LEU A 961 -19.14 20.45 -1.47
C LEU A 961 -18.16 21.14 -0.50
N LYS A 962 -17.22 20.40 0.07
CA LYS A 962 -16.25 20.94 1.03
C LYS A 962 -14.88 20.28 0.93
N THR A 963 -13.81 21.08 0.88
CA THR A 963 -12.42 20.60 0.92
C THR A 963 -11.52 21.56 1.70
N SER A 964 -10.26 21.18 1.92
CA SER A 964 -9.21 22.05 2.48
C SER A 964 -8.50 22.92 1.42
N GLY A 965 -8.29 22.38 0.21
CA GLY A 965 -7.81 23.11 -0.97
C GLY A 965 -8.95 23.72 -1.80
N SER A 966 -8.71 24.13 -3.05
CA SER A 966 -9.79 24.64 -3.90
C SER A 966 -10.82 23.56 -4.21
N THR A 967 -12.11 23.85 -3.98
CA THR A 967 -13.16 22.82 -4.00
C THR A 967 -13.66 22.48 -5.40
N VAL A 968 -13.96 23.51 -6.20
CA VAL A 968 -14.37 23.33 -7.61
C VAL A 968 -13.37 24.03 -8.53
N THR A 969 -12.91 23.32 -9.56
CA THR A 969 -11.89 23.80 -10.50
C THR A 969 -12.40 23.75 -11.94
N PHE A 970 -12.16 24.85 -12.65
CA PHE A 970 -12.29 25.01 -14.10
C PHE A 970 -10.95 25.53 -14.64
N ALA A 971 -10.02 24.63 -14.98
CA ALA A 971 -8.65 25.01 -15.34
C ALA A 971 -8.14 24.39 -16.64
N SER A 972 -9.03 23.80 -17.44
CA SER A 972 -8.70 23.11 -18.68
C SER A 972 -9.46 23.70 -19.88
N HIS A 973 -9.63 25.03 -19.89
CA HIS A 973 -10.34 25.79 -20.93
C HIS A 973 -11.84 25.48 -21.03
N GLU A 974 -12.50 25.29 -19.89
CA GLU A 974 -13.94 25.10 -19.83
C GLU A 974 -14.69 26.31 -20.39
N GLU A 975 -15.73 26.04 -21.18
CA GLU A 975 -16.60 27.03 -21.82
C GLU A 975 -17.98 27.04 -21.14
N PRO A 976 -18.94 27.91 -21.52
CA PRO A 976 -20.23 28.03 -20.83
C PRO A 976 -21.07 26.74 -20.71
N GLY A 977 -20.73 25.69 -21.47
CA GLY A 977 -21.33 24.35 -21.37
C GLY A 977 -20.87 23.54 -20.15
N SER A 978 -19.81 23.96 -19.45
CA SER A 978 -19.41 23.44 -18.15
C SER A 978 -20.17 24.21 -17.07
N VAL A 979 -21.14 23.57 -16.41
CA VAL A 979 -22.13 24.22 -15.55
C VAL A 979 -22.08 23.67 -14.13
N LEU A 980 -22.01 24.56 -13.13
CA LEU A 980 -22.25 24.25 -11.72
C LEU A 980 -23.57 24.90 -11.28
N ASP A 981 -24.54 24.09 -10.85
CA ASP A 981 -25.93 24.55 -10.66
C ASP A 981 -26.57 24.09 -9.34
N GLY A 982 -26.80 25.02 -8.42
CA GLY A 982 -27.58 24.73 -7.20
C GLY A 982 -26.86 23.87 -6.17
N LEU A 983 -25.56 24.09 -5.93
CA LEU A 983 -24.82 23.46 -4.83
C LEU A 983 -24.33 24.51 -3.82
N THR A 984 -24.13 24.07 -2.58
CA THR A 984 -23.35 24.85 -1.60
C THR A 984 -21.89 24.45 -1.69
N VAL A 985 -21.00 25.38 -2.02
CA VAL A 985 -19.54 25.17 -2.06
C VAL A 985 -18.93 25.93 -0.89
N THR A 986 -18.24 25.22 -0.01
CA THR A 986 -17.73 25.80 1.24
C THR A 986 -16.38 25.27 1.67
N GLY A 987 -15.66 26.06 2.48
CA GLY A 987 -14.29 25.74 2.86
C GLY A 987 -13.31 26.00 1.72
N GLY A 988 -12.10 25.46 1.88
CA GLY A 988 -11.06 25.55 0.88
C GLY A 988 -10.24 26.84 0.88
N ASN A 989 -9.13 26.80 0.15
CA ASN A 989 -8.34 27.99 -0.17
C ASN A 989 -9.14 28.97 -1.03
N ASP A 990 -9.71 28.52 -2.15
CA ASP A 990 -10.76 29.25 -2.87
C ASP A 990 -11.92 28.28 -3.13
N ALA A 991 -13.18 28.70 -2.94
CA ALA A 991 -14.30 27.77 -3.12
C ALA A 991 -14.44 27.35 -4.59
N ILE A 992 -14.35 28.31 -5.52
CA ILE A 992 -14.35 28.04 -6.97
C ILE A 992 -13.14 28.72 -7.61
N TYR A 993 -12.33 27.95 -8.32
CA TYR A 993 -11.16 28.42 -9.06
C TYR A 993 -11.36 28.27 -10.57
N CYS A 994 -11.18 29.35 -11.32
CA CYS A 994 -11.19 29.34 -12.79
C CYS A 994 -9.86 29.86 -13.34
N PHE A 995 -9.28 29.12 -14.30
CA PHE A 995 -8.12 29.55 -15.05
C PHE A 995 -8.34 29.44 -16.56
N SER A 996 -8.24 30.57 -17.27
CA SER A 996 -8.44 30.64 -18.73
C SER A 996 -9.73 29.93 -19.20
N ALA A 997 -10.76 29.98 -18.34
CA ALA A 997 -12.01 29.26 -18.46
C ALA A 997 -13.19 30.23 -18.24
N SER A 998 -14.31 29.95 -18.90
CA SER A 998 -15.54 30.75 -18.89
C SER A 998 -16.78 29.90 -18.60
N PRO A 999 -16.82 29.19 -17.45
CA PRO A 999 -17.94 28.32 -17.09
C PRO A 999 -19.22 29.10 -16.74
N THR A 1000 -20.32 28.37 -16.61
CA THR A 1000 -21.57 28.88 -16.03
C THR A 1000 -21.69 28.43 -14.57
N ILE A 1001 -21.84 29.38 -13.65
CA ILE A 1001 -22.08 29.10 -12.23
C ILE A 1001 -23.45 29.68 -11.89
N THR A 1002 -24.40 28.85 -11.49
CA THR A 1002 -25.77 29.31 -11.27
C THR A 1002 -26.41 28.73 -10.02
N ARG A 1003 -27.25 29.52 -9.33
CA ARG A 1003 -28.00 29.12 -8.12
C ARG A 1003 -27.14 28.55 -6.97
N CYS A 1004 -25.84 28.77 -6.99
CA CYS A 1004 -24.92 28.22 -6.00
C CYS A 1004 -24.81 29.12 -4.76
N VAL A 1005 -24.54 28.51 -3.62
CA VAL A 1005 -24.13 29.21 -2.38
C VAL A 1005 -22.64 29.00 -2.20
N VAL A 1006 -21.84 30.07 -2.27
CA VAL A 1006 -20.38 30.03 -2.14
C VAL A 1006 -20.00 30.73 -0.84
N THR A 1007 -19.50 29.97 0.14
CA THR A 1007 -19.33 30.49 1.50
C THR A 1007 -18.19 29.89 2.29
N GLY A 1008 -17.58 30.67 3.19
CA GLY A 1008 -16.63 30.15 4.17
C GLY A 1008 -15.32 29.63 3.58
N SER A 1009 -14.95 30.02 2.35
CA SER A 1009 -13.58 29.82 1.89
C SER A 1009 -12.63 30.76 2.63
N VAL A 1010 -11.38 30.35 2.78
CA VAL A 1010 -10.34 31.18 3.41
C VAL A 1010 -9.94 32.34 2.50
N GLY A 1011 -9.80 32.07 1.20
CA GLY A 1011 -9.47 33.02 0.16
C GLY A 1011 -10.72 33.59 -0.50
N ALA A 1012 -10.71 33.66 -1.83
CA ALA A 1012 -11.84 34.23 -2.55
C ALA A 1012 -12.99 33.22 -2.60
N GLY A 1013 -14.23 33.71 -2.68
CA GLY A 1013 -15.36 32.84 -3.02
C GLY A 1013 -15.18 32.27 -4.43
N VAL A 1014 -14.93 33.15 -5.39
CA VAL A 1014 -14.61 32.78 -6.78
C VAL A 1014 -13.33 33.46 -7.22
N ARG A 1015 -12.29 32.70 -7.55
CA ARG A 1015 -11.01 33.20 -8.07
C ARG A 1015 -10.92 33.00 -9.58
N LEU A 1016 -10.64 34.06 -10.32
CA LEU A 1016 -10.56 34.10 -11.78
C LEU A 1016 -9.17 34.56 -12.23
N VAL A 1017 -8.50 33.73 -13.04
CA VAL A 1017 -7.13 33.96 -13.49
C VAL A 1017 -7.00 33.66 -14.99
N GLY A 1018 -6.19 34.42 -15.74
CA GLY A 1018 -5.83 34.03 -17.11
C GLY A 1018 -6.88 34.32 -18.20
N GLN A 1019 -7.63 35.43 -18.11
CA GLN A 1019 -8.67 35.83 -19.09
C GLN A 1019 -9.98 35.03 -19.00
N CYS A 1020 -10.43 34.75 -17.80
CA CYS A 1020 -11.75 34.17 -17.56
C CYS A 1020 -12.88 35.13 -17.93
N SER A 1021 -13.99 34.59 -18.45
CA SER A 1021 -15.24 35.33 -18.69
C SER A 1021 -16.48 34.53 -18.24
N PRO A 1022 -16.55 34.07 -16.98
CA PRO A 1022 -17.64 33.21 -16.52
C PRO A 1022 -18.97 33.98 -16.43
N VAL A 1023 -20.05 33.23 -16.53
CA VAL A 1023 -21.40 33.71 -16.28
C VAL A 1023 -21.85 33.22 -14.91
N VAL A 1024 -22.09 34.15 -13.98
CA VAL A 1024 -22.51 33.86 -12.61
C VAL A 1024 -23.93 34.38 -12.41
N THR A 1025 -24.89 33.50 -12.11
CA THR A 1025 -26.31 33.90 -12.05
C THR A 1025 -27.03 33.33 -10.84
N LEU A 1026 -27.88 34.11 -10.17
CA LEU A 1026 -28.68 33.62 -9.02
C LEU A 1026 -27.83 33.08 -7.84
N CYS A 1027 -26.53 33.42 -7.78
CA CYS A 1027 -25.62 32.90 -6.77
C CYS A 1027 -25.57 33.78 -5.52
N ARG A 1028 -25.28 33.15 -4.39
CA ARG A 1028 -25.02 33.81 -3.10
C ARG A 1028 -23.54 33.60 -2.75
N ILE A 1029 -22.73 34.64 -2.87
CA ILE A 1029 -21.29 34.60 -2.61
C ILE A 1029 -21.03 35.37 -1.31
N ILE A 1030 -21.03 34.64 -0.20
CA ILE A 1030 -21.19 35.22 1.12
C ILE A 1030 -20.13 34.74 2.11
N ALA A 1031 -19.74 35.58 3.07
CA ALA A 1031 -18.91 35.16 4.21
C ALA A 1031 -17.61 34.41 3.86
N ASN A 1032 -16.94 34.80 2.78
CA ASN A 1032 -15.60 34.28 2.43
C ASN A 1032 -14.50 35.17 3.05
N GLY A 1033 -13.32 34.60 3.31
CA GLY A 1033 -12.24 35.26 4.05
C GLY A 1033 -11.53 36.37 3.28
N ALA A 1034 -11.56 36.36 1.94
CA ALA A 1034 -11.05 37.43 1.08
C ALA A 1034 -12.18 38.11 0.28
N ALA A 1035 -11.95 38.45 -0.99
CA ALA A 1035 -13.00 39.03 -1.83
C ALA A 1035 -14.08 37.99 -2.18
N GLY A 1036 -15.32 38.44 -2.38
CA GLY A 1036 -16.38 37.56 -2.89
C GLY A 1036 -15.99 36.95 -4.25
N ILE A 1037 -15.65 37.82 -5.21
CA ILE A 1037 -15.03 37.44 -6.49
C ILE A 1037 -13.70 38.18 -6.66
N GLU A 1038 -12.64 37.45 -6.94
CA GLU A 1038 -11.31 38.00 -7.21
C GLU A 1038 -10.89 37.71 -8.66
N MET A 1039 -10.56 38.76 -9.41
CA MET A 1039 -10.11 38.72 -10.80
C MET A 1039 -8.65 39.18 -10.90
N SER A 1040 -7.72 38.24 -10.75
CA SER A 1040 -6.30 38.52 -10.80
C SER A 1040 -5.85 38.84 -12.23
N SER A 1041 -5.14 39.95 -12.42
CA SER A 1041 -4.62 40.34 -13.74
C SER A 1041 -3.37 39.54 -14.10
N ALA A 1042 -3.29 39.02 -15.33
CA ALA A 1042 -2.06 38.46 -15.88
C ALA A 1042 -1.32 39.51 -16.71
N SER A 1043 -0.04 39.74 -16.41
CA SER A 1043 0.84 40.62 -17.20
C SER A 1043 1.84 39.80 -18.00
N GLU A 1044 1.76 39.87 -19.33
CA GLU A 1044 2.80 39.37 -20.23
C GLU A 1044 3.43 40.54 -20.97
N GLY A 1045 4.67 40.88 -20.61
CA GLY A 1045 5.39 42.01 -21.21
C GLY A 1045 4.72 43.36 -20.89
N ARG A 1046 4.26 44.08 -21.92
CA ARG A 1046 3.58 45.39 -21.77
C ARG A 1046 2.05 45.31 -21.82
N THR A 1047 1.48 44.11 -21.99
CA THR A 1047 0.04 43.92 -22.14
C THR A 1047 -0.55 43.36 -20.85
N VAL A 1048 -1.56 44.02 -20.30
CA VAL A 1048 -2.34 43.51 -19.16
C VAL A 1048 -3.58 42.82 -19.69
N ARG A 1049 -3.69 41.52 -19.45
CA ARG A 1049 -4.85 40.70 -19.76
C ARG A 1049 -5.80 40.73 -18.56
N GLN A 1050 -7.06 41.12 -18.78
CA GLN A 1050 -8.07 41.30 -17.73
C GLN A 1050 -9.14 40.20 -17.85
N ASN A 1051 -9.70 39.78 -16.72
CA ASN A 1051 -10.86 38.89 -16.65
C ASN A 1051 -12.17 39.70 -16.71
N GLU A 1052 -13.23 39.10 -17.24
CA GLU A 1052 -14.51 39.77 -17.55
C GLU A 1052 -15.70 38.91 -17.05
N ALA A 1053 -15.95 38.90 -15.74
CA ALA A 1053 -17.09 38.15 -15.18
C ALA A 1053 -18.42 38.87 -15.44
N THR A 1054 -19.46 38.13 -15.85
CA THR A 1054 -20.83 38.63 -15.95
C THR A 1054 -21.68 38.07 -14.82
N LEU A 1055 -22.17 38.94 -13.95
CA LEU A 1055 -23.01 38.60 -12.81
C LEU A 1055 -24.44 39.08 -13.05
N ARG A 1056 -25.42 38.20 -12.82
CA ARG A 1056 -26.85 38.56 -12.86
C ARG A 1056 -27.58 38.02 -11.64
N ASN A 1057 -28.33 38.86 -10.95
CA ASN A 1057 -29.11 38.40 -9.79
C ASN A 1057 -28.23 37.69 -8.76
N CYS A 1058 -27.07 38.28 -8.41
CA CYS A 1058 -26.17 37.71 -7.41
C CYS A 1058 -26.19 38.52 -6.10
N LEU A 1059 -26.14 37.82 -4.97
CA LEU A 1059 -25.95 38.42 -3.65
C LEU A 1059 -24.49 38.22 -3.25
N ILE A 1060 -23.75 39.30 -3.03
CA ILE A 1060 -22.35 39.28 -2.63
C ILE A 1060 -22.21 40.00 -1.29
N ALA A 1061 -22.11 39.24 -0.20
CA ALA A 1061 -22.25 39.82 1.13
C ALA A 1061 -21.26 39.33 2.18
N ALA A 1062 -20.87 40.22 3.09
CA ALA A 1062 -20.06 39.88 4.28
C ALA A 1062 -18.73 39.18 3.99
N ASN A 1063 -18.13 39.40 2.81
CA ASN A 1063 -16.80 38.87 2.52
C ASN A 1063 -15.72 39.72 3.24
N GLY A 1064 -14.62 39.10 3.64
CA GLY A 1064 -13.52 39.70 4.40
C GLY A 1064 -12.68 40.73 3.62
N GLY A 1065 -12.85 40.81 2.29
CA GLY A 1065 -12.31 41.83 1.40
C GLY A 1065 -13.40 42.66 0.72
N GLN A 1066 -13.21 42.94 -0.57
CA GLN A 1066 -14.23 43.56 -1.42
C GLN A 1066 -15.33 42.57 -1.80
N GLY A 1067 -16.50 43.07 -2.21
CA GLY A 1067 -17.46 42.22 -2.92
C GLY A 1067 -16.85 41.66 -4.21
N ILE A 1068 -16.30 42.54 -5.04
CA ILE A 1068 -15.61 42.18 -6.28
C ILE A 1068 -14.27 42.93 -6.37
N HIS A 1069 -13.18 42.21 -6.62
CA HIS A 1069 -11.82 42.76 -6.75
C HIS A 1069 -11.20 42.44 -8.13
N GLY A 1070 -10.64 43.44 -8.81
CA GLY A 1070 -9.93 43.31 -10.09
C GLY A 1070 -10.82 43.23 -11.34
N GLY A 1071 -10.20 43.06 -12.51
CA GLY A 1071 -10.88 42.77 -13.78
C GLY A 1071 -11.82 43.87 -14.32
N LYS A 1072 -12.75 43.45 -15.19
CA LYS A 1072 -13.84 44.25 -15.77
C LYS A 1072 -15.19 43.57 -15.55
N PRO A 1073 -15.70 43.53 -14.31
CA PRO A 1073 -16.97 42.86 -14.02
C PRO A 1073 -18.15 43.61 -14.63
N THR A 1074 -19.18 42.86 -15.02
CA THR A 1074 -20.52 43.39 -15.32
C THR A 1074 -21.50 42.85 -14.29
N ALA A 1075 -22.06 43.72 -13.44
CA ALA A 1075 -23.06 43.37 -12.44
C ALA A 1075 -24.43 43.93 -12.85
N VAL A 1076 -25.41 43.03 -13.03
CA VAL A 1076 -26.80 43.38 -13.36
C VAL A 1076 -27.72 42.79 -12.30
N ASN A 1077 -28.64 43.58 -11.73
CA ASN A 1077 -29.55 43.13 -10.68
C ASN A 1077 -28.82 42.48 -9.49
N CYS A 1078 -27.64 42.97 -9.10
CA CYS A 1078 -26.86 42.37 -8.02
C CYS A 1078 -27.00 43.20 -6.74
N THR A 1079 -26.99 42.53 -5.59
CA THR A 1079 -26.86 43.19 -4.27
C THR A 1079 -25.47 42.90 -3.73
N ILE A 1080 -24.65 43.93 -3.58
CA ILE A 1080 -23.29 43.85 -3.04
C ILE A 1080 -23.25 44.66 -1.74
N VAL A 1081 -23.17 43.97 -0.60
CA VAL A 1081 -23.54 44.57 0.68
C VAL A 1081 -22.70 44.02 1.84
N GLU A 1082 -22.42 44.83 2.86
CA GLU A 1082 -21.77 44.37 4.11
C GLU A 1082 -20.37 43.75 3.97
N ASN A 1083 -19.70 43.89 2.82
CA ASN A 1083 -18.31 43.45 2.66
C ASN A 1083 -17.36 44.32 3.50
N ALA A 1084 -16.26 43.75 3.96
CA ALA A 1084 -15.35 44.42 4.90
C ALA A 1084 -14.58 45.59 4.27
N LEU A 1085 -14.46 45.63 2.94
CA LEU A 1085 -13.88 46.73 2.17
C LEU A 1085 -14.91 47.35 1.21
N GLU A 1086 -14.50 47.90 0.06
CA GLU A 1086 -15.41 48.46 -0.94
C GLU A 1086 -16.33 47.39 -1.56
N GLY A 1087 -17.48 47.78 -2.11
CA GLY A 1087 -18.33 46.86 -2.86
C GLY A 1087 -17.60 46.32 -4.10
N ILE A 1088 -17.01 47.22 -4.89
CA ILE A 1088 -16.22 46.87 -6.09
C ILE A 1088 -14.92 47.69 -6.11
N ASP A 1089 -13.77 47.03 -6.25
CA ASP A 1089 -12.47 47.65 -6.61
C ASP A 1089 -11.97 47.02 -7.91
N ALA A 1090 -12.15 47.68 -9.06
CA ALA A 1090 -11.94 47.07 -10.37
C ALA A 1090 -11.48 48.06 -11.45
N TYR A 1091 -10.92 47.57 -12.56
CA TYR A 1091 -10.35 48.41 -13.61
C TYR A 1091 -11.42 49.22 -14.37
N SER A 1092 -12.48 48.56 -14.83
CA SER A 1092 -13.56 49.18 -15.61
C SER A 1092 -14.88 48.42 -15.39
N PRO A 1093 -15.49 48.52 -14.20
CA PRO A 1093 -16.71 47.79 -13.88
C PRO A 1093 -17.94 48.42 -14.55
N THR A 1094 -18.91 47.58 -14.92
CA THR A 1094 -20.25 47.97 -15.37
C THR A 1094 -21.27 47.54 -14.33
N VAL A 1095 -22.12 48.47 -13.86
CA VAL A 1095 -23.10 48.21 -12.79
C VAL A 1095 -24.48 48.74 -13.22
N ILE A 1096 -25.45 47.85 -13.37
CA ILE A 1096 -26.79 48.20 -13.88
C ILE A 1096 -27.84 47.59 -12.94
N SER A 1097 -28.90 48.35 -12.62
CA SER A 1097 -30.02 47.85 -11.79
C SER A 1097 -29.58 47.21 -10.48
N SER A 1098 -28.46 47.63 -9.90
CA SER A 1098 -27.80 46.93 -8.78
C SER A 1098 -27.75 47.79 -7.52
N ILE A 1099 -27.61 47.16 -6.36
CA ILE A 1099 -27.50 47.84 -5.07
C ILE A 1099 -26.10 47.61 -4.50
N LEU A 1100 -25.35 48.69 -4.27
CA LEU A 1100 -24.04 48.70 -3.61
C LEU A 1100 -24.13 49.59 -2.37
N TYR A 1101 -24.33 48.96 -1.21
CA TYR A 1101 -24.64 49.69 0.04
C TYR A 1101 -24.06 49.00 1.26
N PHE A 1102 -23.80 49.74 2.35
CA PHE A 1102 -23.31 49.22 3.64
C PHE A 1102 -21.97 48.45 3.61
N ASN A 1103 -21.19 48.52 2.52
CA ASN A 1103 -19.83 47.99 2.48
C ASN A 1103 -18.87 48.93 3.26
N ARG A 1104 -17.82 48.38 3.88
CA ARG A 1104 -16.99 49.06 4.89
C ARG A 1104 -15.67 49.66 4.36
N GLY A 1105 -15.60 49.97 3.06
CA GLY A 1105 -14.46 50.62 2.38
C GLY A 1105 -14.30 52.12 2.67
N GLY A 1106 -14.44 52.56 3.93
CA GLY A 1106 -14.29 53.97 4.30
C GLY A 1106 -15.32 54.92 3.64
N GLY A 1107 -16.51 54.40 3.28
CA GLY A 1107 -17.57 55.13 2.59
C GLY A 1107 -17.51 55.05 1.06
N THR A 1108 -16.46 54.45 0.48
CA THR A 1108 -16.36 54.23 -0.97
C THR A 1108 -17.01 52.89 -1.34
N GLN A 1109 -17.99 52.91 -2.26
CA GLN A 1109 -18.63 51.69 -2.76
C GLN A 1109 -17.98 51.14 -4.03
N ILE A 1110 -17.54 52.03 -4.93
CA ILE A 1110 -16.83 51.67 -6.16
C ILE A 1110 -15.50 52.42 -6.21
N LYS A 1111 -14.41 51.67 -6.25
CA LYS A 1111 -13.06 52.18 -6.46
C LYS A 1111 -12.59 51.84 -7.87
N SER A 1112 -12.71 52.81 -8.77
CA SER A 1112 -12.31 52.67 -10.17
C SER A 1112 -12.27 54.03 -10.86
N GLY A 1113 -11.38 54.17 -11.84
CA GLY A 1113 -11.32 55.36 -12.69
C GLY A 1113 -12.17 55.28 -13.97
N ARG A 1114 -12.84 54.14 -14.24
CA ARG A 1114 -13.52 53.86 -15.52
C ARG A 1114 -14.84 53.09 -15.38
N THR A 1115 -15.59 53.36 -14.33
CA THR A 1115 -16.88 52.69 -14.11
C THR A 1115 -17.96 53.23 -15.03
N THR A 1116 -18.85 52.36 -15.49
CA THR A 1116 -20.15 52.72 -16.05
C THR A 1116 -21.22 52.20 -15.10
N ALA A 1117 -22.01 53.08 -14.46
CA ALA A 1117 -23.19 52.64 -13.73
C ALA A 1117 -24.42 53.45 -14.10
N ALA A 1118 -25.53 52.75 -14.21
CA ALA A 1118 -26.83 53.31 -14.51
C ALA A 1118 -27.92 52.56 -13.73
N TYR A 1119 -29.01 53.27 -13.42
CA TYR A 1119 -30.18 52.73 -12.75
C TYR A 1119 -29.84 51.91 -11.50
N SER A 1120 -28.84 52.32 -10.72
CA SER A 1120 -28.33 51.57 -9.57
C SER A 1120 -28.34 52.42 -8.30
N ASP A 1121 -28.50 51.78 -7.15
CA ASP A 1121 -28.42 52.43 -5.84
C ASP A 1121 -27.02 52.25 -5.26
N ILE A 1122 -26.26 53.35 -5.17
CA ILE A 1122 -24.85 53.33 -4.81
C ILE A 1122 -24.60 54.36 -3.71
N GLN A 1123 -24.30 53.88 -2.50
CA GLN A 1123 -24.02 54.73 -1.35
C GLN A 1123 -22.85 55.70 -1.63
N GLY A 1124 -23.02 56.99 -1.32
CA GLY A 1124 -22.00 58.02 -1.53
C GLY A 1124 -22.18 58.86 -2.80
N GLY A 1125 -23.35 58.78 -3.45
CA GLY A 1125 -23.81 59.74 -4.47
C GLY A 1125 -23.18 59.56 -5.86
N TRP A 1126 -23.19 58.34 -6.39
CA TRP A 1126 -22.52 58.02 -7.66
C TRP A 1126 -23.24 58.59 -8.89
N GLN A 1127 -22.52 59.31 -9.76
CA GLN A 1127 -23.12 59.99 -10.93
C GLN A 1127 -23.41 59.00 -12.07
N GLY A 1128 -24.63 59.04 -12.62
CA GLY A 1128 -25.03 58.27 -13.79
C GLY A 1128 -26.54 58.34 -14.03
N GLU A 1129 -27.00 57.92 -15.20
CA GLU A 1129 -28.43 57.95 -15.54
C GLU A 1129 -29.21 57.03 -14.61
N GLY A 1130 -30.26 57.55 -13.96
CA GLY A 1130 -31.15 56.78 -13.09
C GLY A 1130 -30.53 56.24 -11.79
N ASN A 1131 -29.27 56.56 -11.47
CA ASN A 1131 -28.66 56.17 -10.21
C ASN A 1131 -29.27 56.94 -9.04
N ILE A 1132 -29.37 56.27 -7.89
CA ILE A 1132 -29.83 56.84 -6.64
C ILE A 1132 -28.80 56.59 -5.53
N ASP A 1133 -28.94 57.35 -4.44
CA ASP A 1133 -28.24 57.12 -3.18
C ASP A 1133 -29.25 57.30 -2.06
N ALA A 1134 -29.89 56.21 -1.69
CA ALA A 1134 -30.86 56.18 -0.60
C ALA A 1134 -30.71 54.87 0.15
N ASP A 1135 -31.10 54.84 1.44
CA ASP A 1135 -31.14 53.58 2.17
C ASP A 1135 -32.02 52.57 1.38
N PRO A 1136 -31.49 51.41 0.98
CA PRO A 1136 -32.23 50.42 0.18
C PRO A 1136 -33.39 49.80 0.96
N ARG A 1137 -33.49 50.01 2.28
CA ARG A 1137 -34.57 49.49 3.13
C ARG A 1137 -34.72 47.97 3.00
N PHE A 1138 -33.61 47.24 3.15
CA PHE A 1138 -33.66 45.80 3.33
C PHE A 1138 -34.47 45.44 4.58
N VAL A 1139 -35.19 44.32 4.56
CA VAL A 1139 -35.97 43.84 5.72
C VAL A 1139 -35.06 43.61 6.93
N ALA A 1140 -33.94 42.93 6.71
CA ALA A 1140 -32.91 42.72 7.72
C ALA A 1140 -31.53 42.60 7.07
N LEU A 1141 -30.55 43.28 7.65
CA LEU A 1141 -29.13 43.03 7.35
C LEU A 1141 -28.66 41.71 7.97
N GLY A 1142 -27.58 41.15 7.45
CA GLY A 1142 -26.99 39.94 8.01
C GLY A 1142 -26.20 40.24 9.30
N ILE A 1143 -25.92 39.19 10.06
CA ILE A 1143 -25.29 39.31 11.38
C ILE A 1143 -24.20 38.26 11.55
N TRP A 1144 -23.01 38.70 11.99
CA TRP A 1144 -21.96 37.83 12.52
C TRP A 1144 -22.24 37.55 14.00
N ALA A 1145 -22.44 36.28 14.36
CA ALA A 1145 -22.59 35.84 15.74
C ALA A 1145 -21.64 34.66 16.01
N GLY A 1146 -20.71 34.84 16.95
CA GLY A 1146 -19.75 33.78 17.32
C GLY A 1146 -18.86 33.31 16.16
N GLY A 1147 -18.52 34.18 15.21
CA GLY A 1147 -17.73 33.81 14.03
C GLY A 1147 -18.51 33.11 12.92
N VAL A 1148 -19.83 32.94 13.06
CA VAL A 1148 -20.71 32.40 12.02
C VAL A 1148 -21.54 33.53 11.43
N TRP A 1149 -21.61 33.59 10.10
CA TRP A 1149 -22.47 34.54 9.40
C TRP A 1149 -23.88 33.99 9.25
N THR A 1150 -24.86 34.75 9.72
CA THR A 1150 -26.28 34.50 9.43
C THR A 1150 -26.73 35.50 8.36
N PRO A 1151 -27.12 35.03 7.15
CA PRO A 1151 -27.58 35.92 6.09
C PRO A 1151 -28.82 36.71 6.50
N GLY A 1152 -28.87 37.99 6.09
CA GLY A 1152 -30.04 38.84 6.26
C GLY A 1152 -31.18 38.51 5.28
N ASP A 1153 -32.31 39.18 5.48
CA ASP A 1153 -33.42 39.21 4.53
C ASP A 1153 -33.28 40.46 3.64
N TYR A 1154 -32.62 40.28 2.49
CA TYR A 1154 -32.34 41.37 1.54
C TYR A 1154 -33.51 41.67 0.60
N HIS A 1155 -34.71 41.17 0.86
CA HIS A 1155 -35.91 41.69 0.19
C HIS A 1155 -36.08 43.18 0.55
N LEU A 1156 -36.68 43.94 -0.36
CA LEU A 1156 -36.94 45.35 -0.16
C LEU A 1156 -38.23 45.53 0.63
N GLN A 1157 -38.23 46.35 1.67
CA GLN A 1157 -39.45 46.65 2.42
C GLN A 1157 -40.48 47.30 1.50
N SER A 1158 -41.75 46.87 1.59
CA SER A 1158 -42.82 47.45 0.78
C SER A 1158 -44.19 47.51 1.45
N LYS A 1159 -44.81 48.70 1.40
CA LYS A 1159 -46.25 48.90 1.65
C LYS A 1159 -47.16 48.18 0.66
N GLY A 1160 -46.66 47.82 -0.52
CA GLY A 1160 -47.36 46.94 -1.43
C GLY A 1160 -47.37 45.55 -0.85
N TRP A 1161 -46.41 44.74 -1.27
CA TRP A 1161 -46.14 43.42 -0.72
C TRP A 1161 -44.67 43.08 -0.91
N ARG A 1162 -44.10 42.26 -0.05
CA ARG A 1162 -42.80 41.63 -0.26
C ARG A 1162 -42.88 40.15 0.12
N TRP A 1163 -41.99 39.36 -0.45
CA TRP A 1163 -41.85 37.98 -0.06
C TRP A 1163 -41.20 37.87 1.33
N ASN A 1164 -41.72 36.97 2.16
CA ASN A 1164 -41.14 36.61 3.45
C ASN A 1164 -40.65 35.18 3.38
N SER A 1165 -39.33 35.03 3.19
CA SER A 1165 -38.64 33.76 3.03
C SER A 1165 -38.81 32.81 4.23
N GLY A 1166 -38.97 33.35 5.45
CA GLY A 1166 -39.18 32.54 6.65
C GLY A 1166 -40.56 31.90 6.76
N SER A 1167 -41.58 32.50 6.14
CA SER A 1167 -42.96 31.99 6.15
C SER A 1167 -43.44 31.43 4.81
N GLY A 1168 -42.68 31.67 3.73
CA GLY A 1168 -43.10 31.35 2.36
C GLY A 1168 -44.39 32.07 1.95
N SER A 1169 -44.58 33.32 2.42
CA SER A 1169 -45.80 34.08 2.20
C SER A 1169 -45.51 35.56 1.92
N TRP A 1170 -46.47 36.24 1.30
CA TRP A 1170 -46.39 37.67 1.02
C TRP A 1170 -46.87 38.49 2.21
N VAL A 1171 -46.10 39.51 2.61
CA VAL A 1171 -46.42 40.43 3.70
C VAL A 1171 -46.25 41.89 3.25
N SER A 1172 -46.82 42.83 3.99
CA SER A 1172 -46.70 44.28 3.72
C SER A 1172 -46.01 44.97 4.90
N ASP A 1173 -45.18 45.96 4.62
CA ASP A 1173 -44.43 46.75 5.60
C ASP A 1173 -44.96 48.19 5.72
N ASP A 1174 -44.50 48.93 6.73
CA ASP A 1174 -44.89 50.34 6.94
C ASP A 1174 -44.18 51.34 6.02
N VAL A 1175 -43.23 50.89 5.21
CA VAL A 1175 -42.40 51.70 4.33
C VAL A 1175 -42.17 51.00 2.99
N THR A 1176 -41.92 51.79 1.94
CA THR A 1176 -41.56 51.29 0.61
C THR A 1176 -40.13 51.73 0.29
N SER A 1177 -39.30 50.77 -0.08
CA SER A 1177 -37.94 51.01 -0.53
C SER A 1177 -37.90 51.90 -1.80
N PRO A 1178 -36.94 52.82 -1.90
CA PRO A 1178 -36.72 53.59 -3.13
C PRO A 1178 -36.14 52.74 -4.28
N CYS A 1179 -35.71 51.51 -4.02
CA CYS A 1179 -35.14 50.61 -5.02
C CYS A 1179 -36.20 49.78 -5.77
N ILE A 1180 -37.46 49.79 -5.32
CA ILE A 1180 -38.57 49.12 -6.00
C ILE A 1180 -38.95 49.92 -7.24
N ASP A 1181 -39.16 49.25 -8.38
CA ASP A 1181 -39.57 49.86 -9.65
C ASP A 1181 -38.57 50.90 -10.20
N ALA A 1182 -37.30 50.80 -9.80
CA ALA A 1182 -36.29 51.84 -10.03
C ALA A 1182 -35.16 51.43 -11.00
N GLY A 1183 -35.04 50.15 -11.35
CA GLY A 1183 -34.03 49.61 -12.27
C GLY A 1183 -34.24 50.00 -13.73
N ASP A 1184 -33.32 49.63 -14.62
CA ASP A 1184 -33.28 50.05 -16.03
C ASP A 1184 -34.66 49.95 -16.72
N PRO A 1185 -35.22 51.08 -17.21
CA PRO A 1185 -36.54 51.10 -17.84
C PRO A 1185 -36.60 50.34 -19.17
N SER A 1186 -35.45 50.00 -19.75
CA SER A 1186 -35.36 49.19 -20.96
C SER A 1186 -35.23 47.68 -20.67
N ALA A 1187 -35.01 47.29 -19.41
CA ALA A 1187 -34.94 45.88 -19.03
C ALA A 1187 -36.34 45.24 -19.00
N GLU A 1188 -36.42 43.97 -19.40
CA GLU A 1188 -37.63 43.18 -19.21
C GLU A 1188 -37.88 42.92 -17.71
N LEU A 1189 -39.14 42.92 -17.28
CA LEU A 1189 -39.54 42.60 -15.89
C LEU A 1189 -39.25 41.15 -15.47
N LEU A 1190 -38.90 40.28 -16.42
CA LEU A 1190 -38.63 38.85 -16.19
C LEU A 1190 -39.75 38.18 -15.37
N ALA A 1191 -39.44 37.62 -14.19
CA ALA A 1191 -40.38 36.90 -13.34
C ALA A 1191 -41.00 37.77 -12.24
N GLU A 1192 -40.80 39.08 -12.23
CA GLU A 1192 -41.40 39.94 -11.20
C GLU A 1192 -42.93 39.82 -11.18
N PRO A 1193 -43.55 39.75 -9.99
CA PRO A 1193 -44.99 39.62 -9.92
C PRO A 1193 -45.66 40.88 -10.49
N THR A 1194 -46.54 40.67 -11.47
CA THR A 1194 -47.34 41.74 -12.07
C THR A 1194 -48.76 41.79 -11.49
N THR A 1195 -49.06 40.94 -10.51
CA THR A 1195 -50.34 40.92 -9.82
C THR A 1195 -50.12 40.79 -8.33
N THR A 1196 -51.01 41.39 -7.53
CA THR A 1196 -50.93 41.22 -6.07
C THR A 1196 -51.28 39.78 -5.69
N PRO A 1197 -50.82 39.29 -4.51
CA PRO A 1197 -51.21 37.98 -3.98
C PRO A 1197 -52.74 37.77 -3.84
N GLN A 1198 -53.52 38.85 -3.92
CA GLN A 1198 -54.98 38.88 -3.82
C GLN A 1198 -55.70 39.03 -5.17
N GLY A 1199 -54.99 39.06 -6.31
CA GLY A 1199 -55.59 39.01 -7.66
C GLY A 1199 -55.96 40.36 -8.31
N GLY A 1200 -55.27 41.46 -7.98
CA GLY A 1200 -55.40 42.77 -8.66
C GLY A 1200 -54.34 43.03 -9.75
N ALA A 1201 -54.56 44.01 -10.65
CA ALA A 1201 -53.67 44.38 -11.77
C ALA A 1201 -53.06 45.79 -11.58
N ALA A 1202 -51.84 46.13 -11.98
CA ALA A 1202 -50.51 45.53 -11.73
C ALA A 1202 -49.72 46.52 -10.84
N VAL A 1203 -48.53 46.20 -10.31
CA VAL A 1203 -47.76 47.24 -9.59
C VAL A 1203 -46.32 47.47 -10.02
N ASN A 1204 -45.52 46.41 -10.27
CA ASN A 1204 -44.20 46.65 -10.83
C ASN A 1204 -44.30 46.96 -12.32
N SER A 1205 -43.77 48.11 -12.70
CA SER A 1205 -43.74 48.66 -14.06
C SER A 1205 -42.32 48.72 -14.64
N ARG A 1206 -41.30 48.58 -13.78
CA ARG A 1206 -39.89 48.51 -14.10
C ARG A 1206 -39.25 47.45 -13.21
N ILE A 1207 -38.12 46.90 -13.62
CA ILE A 1207 -37.42 45.93 -12.76
C ILE A 1207 -36.97 46.59 -11.45
N ASP A 1208 -37.13 45.90 -10.32
CA ASP A 1208 -36.56 46.30 -9.04
C ASP A 1208 -35.03 46.28 -9.14
N MET A 1209 -34.35 47.14 -8.37
CA MET A 1209 -32.89 47.05 -8.25
C MET A 1209 -32.48 45.91 -7.31
N GLY A 1210 -31.33 45.29 -7.58
CA GLY A 1210 -30.68 44.32 -6.69
C GLY A 1210 -31.08 42.86 -6.92
N TYR A 1211 -30.58 41.98 -6.04
CA TYR A 1211 -30.59 40.51 -6.16
C TYR A 1211 -31.94 39.91 -6.56
N TYR A 1212 -33.03 40.38 -5.96
CA TYR A 1212 -34.38 39.87 -6.20
C TYR A 1212 -35.07 40.51 -7.43
N GLY A 1213 -34.52 41.58 -8.01
CA GLY A 1213 -35.11 42.25 -9.17
C GLY A 1213 -35.12 41.35 -10.40
N GLY A 1214 -36.27 41.17 -11.03
CA GLY A 1214 -36.48 40.20 -12.12
C GLY A 1214 -36.88 38.80 -11.65
N THR A 1215 -37.04 38.56 -10.34
CA THR A 1215 -37.38 37.25 -9.78
C THR A 1215 -38.84 37.18 -9.31
N ALA A 1216 -39.36 35.97 -9.12
CA ALA A 1216 -40.72 35.75 -8.61
C ALA A 1216 -40.91 36.22 -7.15
N GLU A 1217 -39.83 36.49 -6.43
CA GLU A 1217 -39.82 36.94 -5.04
C GLU A 1217 -39.56 38.46 -4.92
N ALA A 1218 -39.47 39.18 -6.05
CA ALA A 1218 -39.29 40.63 -6.09
C ALA A 1218 -40.38 41.38 -5.31
N SER A 1219 -40.03 42.54 -4.75
CA SER A 1219 -40.97 43.27 -3.88
C SER A 1219 -41.92 44.09 -4.74
N LEU A 1220 -43.19 44.11 -4.38
CA LEU A 1220 -44.22 44.79 -5.14
C LEU A 1220 -44.30 46.24 -4.71
N ALA A 1221 -44.25 47.17 -5.66
CA ALA A 1221 -44.67 48.55 -5.42
C ALA A 1221 -46.08 48.59 -4.79
N PRO A 1222 -46.39 49.59 -3.96
CA PRO A 1222 -47.76 49.81 -3.49
C PRO A 1222 -48.64 50.22 -4.67
N ALA A 1223 -49.82 49.59 -4.80
CA ALA A 1223 -50.81 50.02 -5.80
C ALA A 1223 -51.07 51.51 -5.56
N ASN A 1224 -50.91 52.35 -6.59
CA ASN A 1224 -51.07 53.80 -6.48
C ASN A 1224 -52.27 54.14 -5.57
N PRO A 1225 -52.14 55.05 -4.59
CA PRO A 1225 -53.29 55.55 -3.84
C PRO A 1225 -54.40 56.07 -4.74
#